data_AF-A0A9E6MGB6-F1
#
_entry.id   AF-A0A9E6MGB6-F1
#
_cell.length_a   1.000
_cell.length_b   1.000
_cell.length_c   1.000
_cell.angle_alpha   90.00
_cell.angle_beta   90.00
_cell.angle_gamma   90.00
#
_symmetry.space_group_name_H-M   'P 1'
#
loop_
_entity.id
_entity.type
_entity.pdbx_description
1 polymer ?
#
loop_
_entity_poly.entity_id
_entity_poly.type
_entity_poly.pdbx_seq_one_letter_code
_entity_poly.pdbx_strand_id
1 'polypeptide(L)'
;MLLFALPFISGFVALFCVSNNIHALTTIPYKLNFQGRLTDASGNPMAAGTYNMKFRIYDASSGGTLKWSEQRANSASTGVTVTTGGLFSVQLGDVSSLPANIFSTTDTATLYFEIELPTPATATCTGASCESYTEGPMTPRNKLASSAYSFNSDLLDGLDSSAFAQVGASNTWTSTNLIKVDSATAFQVQNAAGSTTVMRVDTTANRLMVGTLGTSTGQLYVSGRLPTASLGSVAVGTATRSVAVQGRYAYTTNSTSGALKVFDVSNPASPVSVGTISSTNAYFVAVQGRYAYVTSAVGNTLSIYDVSNPASPTSMGSASVAGAYSVYVQGRYAYVGSNSGTFTIVDVGNPSAPIVAGSLSIGAGALQSVYIQGVYAYIVDNTNSTLNIVNISNPASLSVIGSLVIGTNIKAVSVQGRYAYIIDNGGSALNVIDVKNPASPTSVGSVATGSSPQSLSVQGRYVYVTNGTGNTLGIYDVSTPTAPASVGTVGTGNLPIAVSVVGRYAYVINYTSNTLTTYDVGGAYVQQLEAGGAELGTLSVNGNTQLVGDAIINGGLSVGSAAQISGALTVGQSVQFNGDFGVGGRVNLQNVINSTTAVQINNAAGVNLFTADTTNFTVQIGLLGTDSNAALFVLDSYNQATDPTGFNGAMYYNTSLNKFRCYQNGAWADCIGSGSGASLSANNTWTGTNLFKTTSASALQIQNASSATLLTADTSANQVVIGSTSDGITLGASGLLYVGTGRPSAQITLSAEYPGATFTGDGTSNNGSLSSDFCSGSSRLNINTGVCAATETHNYYAWTTTQASAQDYDVYARYQLPSDYDTGSLTNLKIWGWGTSTTTDQVTVAMYVDSSGTACSTSGNAVSSNATWVQVTVASPLGACTPVAGDMVTFKVRVVAGQNNYARAGEINFSYKRKS
;
A
#
# COMPACT_ATOMS: atom_id res chain seq x y z
N MET A 1 33.10 -44.14 60.37
CA MET A 1 33.07 -45.61 60.34
C MET A 1 33.81 -46.05 59.09
N LEU A 2 34.96 -46.71 59.30
CA LEU A 2 35.80 -47.53 58.41
C LEU A 2 36.39 -47.00 57.06
N LEU A 3 37.73 -46.92 57.10
CA LEU A 3 38.78 -47.51 56.23
C LEU A 3 39.07 -47.05 54.76
N PHE A 4 40.27 -46.46 54.63
CA PHE A 4 41.43 -46.74 53.73
C PHE A 4 41.41 -46.60 52.18
N ALA A 5 42.39 -45.79 51.74
CA ALA A 5 43.41 -46.01 50.69
C ALA A 5 43.17 -45.61 49.20
N LEU A 6 44.02 -44.65 48.77
CA LEU A 6 44.42 -44.21 47.42
C LEU A 6 45.01 -45.35 46.55
N PRO A 7 45.04 -45.24 45.19
CA PRO A 7 46.14 -44.53 44.51
C PRO A 7 45.81 -43.79 43.18
N PHE A 8 46.84 -43.06 42.77
CA PHE A 8 47.08 -42.16 41.63
C PHE A 8 46.79 -42.72 40.20
N ILE A 9 46.63 -41.74 39.28
CA ILE A 9 47.03 -41.71 37.86
C ILE A 9 46.08 -42.25 36.78
N SER A 10 45.50 -41.27 36.08
CA SER A 10 45.49 -41.09 34.62
C SER A 10 44.84 -42.15 33.72
N GLY A 11 43.79 -41.70 33.03
CA GLY A 11 43.88 -41.62 31.57
C GLY A 11 43.10 -42.69 30.77
N PHE A 12 42.33 -42.17 29.82
CA PHE A 12 41.86 -42.83 28.59
C PHE A 12 40.77 -43.89 28.71
N VAL A 13 39.55 -43.54 28.26
CA VAL A 13 38.98 -44.03 26.99
C VAL A 13 37.95 -43.00 26.49
N ALA A 14 38.30 -42.22 25.46
CA ALA A 14 37.34 -41.56 24.58
C ALA A 14 37.52 -42.15 23.18
N LEU A 15 36.44 -42.77 22.73
CA LEU A 15 36.30 -43.54 21.50
C LEU A 15 35.99 -42.59 20.33
N PHE A 16 36.83 -42.66 19.29
CA PHE A 16 36.58 -42.31 17.88
C PHE A 16 35.70 -41.08 17.53
N CYS A 17 36.37 -39.98 17.17
CA CYS A 17 35.93 -39.17 16.03
C CYS A 17 37.16 -38.77 15.22
N VAL A 18 37.13 -39.10 13.94
CA VAL A 18 38.25 -39.05 13.01
C VAL A 18 38.47 -37.60 12.58
N SER A 19 39.39 -36.89 13.24
CA SER A 19 39.94 -35.66 12.70
C SER A 19 40.96 -36.03 11.64
N ASN A 20 40.69 -35.72 10.37
CA ASN A 20 41.75 -35.48 9.41
C ASN A 20 42.55 -34.29 9.95
N ASN A 21 43.62 -34.56 10.69
CA ASN A 21 44.64 -33.56 10.94
C ASN A 21 45.20 -33.22 9.55
N ILE A 22 44.89 -32.02 9.07
CA ILE A 22 45.74 -31.37 8.09
C ILE A 22 47.05 -31.11 8.82
N HIS A 23 47.97 -32.08 8.75
CA HIS A 23 49.37 -31.80 9.00
C HIS A 23 49.79 -30.87 7.86
N ALA A 24 49.88 -29.56 8.14
CA ALA A 24 50.73 -28.71 7.33
C ALA A 24 52.11 -29.38 7.34
N LEU A 25 52.53 -29.87 6.17
CA LEU A 25 53.80 -30.55 6.02
C LEU A 25 54.91 -29.64 6.53
N THR A 26 55.64 -30.19 7.48
CA THR A 26 56.85 -29.67 8.09
C THR A 26 57.88 -29.34 7.02
N THR A 27 58.33 -28.08 7.00
CA THR A 27 59.59 -27.58 6.43
C THR A 27 59.82 -27.81 4.93
N ILE A 28 60.03 -26.71 4.18
CA ILE A 28 60.52 -26.76 2.80
C ILE A 28 61.88 -27.50 2.82
N PRO A 29 62.05 -28.61 2.06
CA PRO A 29 63.29 -29.35 2.09
C PRO A 29 64.41 -28.52 1.43
N TYR A 30 65.44 -28.19 2.20
CA TYR A 30 66.64 -27.56 1.68
C TYR A 30 67.44 -28.59 0.89
N LYS A 31 67.49 -28.42 -0.44
CA LYS A 31 68.21 -29.33 -1.34
C LYS A 31 69.12 -28.53 -2.27
N LEU A 32 70.28 -29.09 -2.61
CA LEU A 32 71.26 -28.48 -3.52
C LEU A 32 71.41 -29.31 -4.80
N ASN A 33 71.20 -28.72 -5.97
CA ASN A 33 71.46 -29.39 -7.24
C ASN A 33 72.95 -29.32 -7.56
N PHE A 34 73.55 -30.47 -7.86
CA PHE A 34 74.97 -30.58 -8.22
C PHE A 34 75.13 -31.39 -9.50
N GLN A 35 75.94 -30.89 -10.42
CA GLN A 35 76.26 -31.54 -11.68
C GLN A 35 77.77 -31.64 -11.85
N GLY A 36 78.24 -32.75 -12.39
CA GLY A 36 79.66 -33.00 -12.57
C GLY A 36 79.95 -33.90 -13.77
N ARG A 37 81.23 -33.96 -14.13
CA ARG A 37 81.76 -34.91 -15.11
C ARG A 37 82.84 -35.76 -14.45
N LEU A 38 82.64 -37.08 -14.46
CA LEU A 38 83.57 -38.06 -13.96
C LEU A 38 84.51 -38.53 -15.09
N THR A 39 85.81 -38.40 -14.85
CA THR A 39 86.88 -38.82 -15.78
C THR A 39 87.87 -39.75 -15.11
N ASP A 40 88.57 -40.57 -15.89
CA ASP A 40 89.74 -41.31 -15.42
C ASP A 40 90.95 -40.38 -15.16
N ALA A 41 92.04 -40.94 -14.66
CA ALA A 41 93.27 -40.20 -14.38
C ALA A 41 93.94 -39.57 -15.63
N SER A 42 93.56 -40.02 -16.84
CA SER A 42 94.03 -39.44 -18.11
C SER A 42 93.09 -38.37 -18.67
N GLY A 43 92.00 -38.07 -17.96
CA GLY A 43 90.98 -37.09 -18.36
C GLY A 43 89.93 -37.62 -19.33
N ASN A 44 89.93 -38.93 -19.64
CA ASN A 44 88.89 -39.52 -20.47
C ASN A 44 87.62 -39.73 -19.65
N PRO A 45 86.42 -39.56 -20.24
CA PRO A 45 85.18 -39.77 -19.50
C PRO A 45 85.01 -41.22 -19.04
N MET A 46 84.56 -41.40 -17.79
CA MET A 46 84.21 -42.72 -17.28
C MET A 46 82.99 -43.30 -18.02
N ALA A 47 82.90 -44.63 -18.07
CA ALA A 47 81.82 -45.33 -18.75
C ALA A 47 80.44 -45.03 -18.12
N ALA A 48 79.38 -45.17 -18.92
CA ALA A 48 78.02 -45.02 -18.40
C ALA A 48 77.69 -46.13 -17.40
N GLY A 49 77.06 -45.75 -16.28
CA GLY A 49 76.69 -46.67 -15.20
C GLY A 49 76.47 -45.95 -13.87
N THR A 50 76.14 -46.70 -12.82
CA THR A 50 75.88 -46.12 -11.48
C THR A 50 77.11 -46.26 -10.60
N TYR A 51 77.57 -45.15 -10.03
CA TYR A 51 78.78 -45.06 -9.23
C TYR A 51 78.48 -44.72 -7.77
N ASN A 52 79.32 -45.24 -6.88
CA ASN A 52 79.37 -44.84 -5.48
C ASN A 52 80.09 -43.50 -5.37
N MET A 53 79.47 -42.51 -4.72
CA MET A 53 80.10 -41.22 -4.45
C MET A 53 79.73 -40.74 -3.05
N LYS A 54 80.69 -40.08 -2.40
CA LYS A 54 80.45 -39.41 -1.12
C LYS A 54 80.64 -37.93 -1.26
N PHE A 55 79.63 -37.19 -0.79
CA PHE A 55 79.57 -35.74 -0.85
C PHE A 55 79.69 -35.16 0.56
N ARG A 56 80.49 -34.11 0.70
CA ARG A 56 80.73 -33.45 1.98
C ARG A 56 80.82 -31.93 1.83
N ILE A 57 80.41 -31.23 2.88
CA ILE A 57 80.57 -29.79 3.04
C ILE A 57 81.38 -29.51 4.29
N TYR A 58 82.44 -28.71 4.15
CA TYR A 58 83.35 -28.28 5.21
C TYR A 58 83.38 -26.75 5.32
N ASP A 59 83.92 -26.23 6.43
CA ASP A 59 84.15 -24.80 6.68
C ASP A 59 85.55 -24.29 6.27
N ALA A 60 86.41 -25.15 5.70
CA ALA A 60 87.75 -24.77 5.22
C ALA A 60 88.18 -25.55 3.96
N SER A 61 89.09 -24.95 3.16
CA SER A 61 89.59 -25.51 1.90
C SER A 61 90.55 -26.70 2.08
N SER A 62 91.17 -26.83 3.25
CA SER A 62 91.97 -27.99 3.68
C SER A 62 91.85 -28.08 5.21
N GLY A 63 91.76 -29.31 5.77
CA GLY A 63 91.36 -29.50 7.18
C GLY A 63 89.87 -29.14 7.42
N GLY A 64 89.56 -28.47 8.54
CA GLY A 64 88.22 -27.98 8.85
C GLY A 64 87.25 -28.99 9.47
N THR A 65 86.08 -28.50 9.89
CA THR A 65 85.00 -29.30 10.49
C THR A 65 83.98 -29.70 9.42
N LEU A 66 83.57 -30.97 9.42
CA LEU A 66 82.51 -31.47 8.55
C LEU A 66 81.16 -30.87 9.00
N LYS A 67 80.50 -30.12 8.12
CA LYS A 67 79.19 -29.51 8.37
C LYS A 67 78.03 -30.38 7.90
N TRP A 68 78.22 -31.11 6.80
CA TRP A 68 77.24 -32.06 6.27
C TRP A 68 77.89 -33.10 5.37
N SER A 69 77.36 -34.32 5.37
CA SER A 69 77.78 -35.38 4.46
C SER A 69 76.60 -36.23 4.03
N GLU A 70 76.67 -36.69 2.79
CA GLU A 70 75.77 -37.68 2.24
C GLU A 70 76.56 -38.68 1.40
N GLN A 71 76.24 -39.95 1.57
CA GLN A 71 76.86 -41.04 0.85
C GLN A 71 75.84 -41.69 -0.08
N ARG A 72 76.19 -41.78 -1.36
CA ARG A 72 75.35 -42.29 -2.44
C ARG A 72 75.92 -43.60 -2.91
N ALA A 73 75.42 -44.69 -2.35
CA ALA A 73 75.83 -46.05 -2.70
C ALA A 73 74.92 -46.63 -3.80
N ASN A 74 75.52 -47.36 -4.73
CA ASN A 74 74.92 -48.13 -5.83
C ASN A 74 74.09 -49.32 -5.33
N SER A 75 74.21 -49.67 -4.04
CA SER A 75 73.42 -50.70 -3.35
C SER A 75 72.12 -50.16 -2.75
N ALA A 76 72.06 -48.86 -2.44
CA ALA A 76 70.83 -48.14 -2.11
C ALA A 76 70.27 -47.55 -3.40
N SER A 77 68.96 -47.27 -3.48
CA SER A 77 68.30 -46.66 -4.66
C SER A 77 68.77 -45.25 -5.02
N THR A 78 69.94 -44.86 -4.53
CA THR A 78 70.47 -43.50 -4.42
C THR A 78 71.84 -43.35 -5.10
N GLY A 79 72.40 -44.40 -5.72
CA GLY A 79 73.68 -44.31 -6.42
C GLY A 79 73.71 -43.22 -7.51
N VAL A 80 74.90 -42.71 -7.83
CA VAL A 80 75.04 -41.62 -8.81
C VAL A 80 75.09 -42.18 -10.22
N THR A 81 74.04 -41.93 -11.01
CA THR A 81 73.98 -42.39 -12.40
C THR A 81 74.83 -41.47 -13.27
N VAL A 82 75.86 -42.03 -13.89
CA VAL A 82 76.75 -41.37 -14.85
C VAL A 82 76.35 -41.78 -16.25
N THR A 83 76.11 -40.82 -17.14
CA THR A 83 75.70 -41.05 -18.53
C THR A 83 76.88 -41.15 -19.47
N THR A 84 76.63 -41.55 -20.72
CA THR A 84 77.62 -41.54 -21.81
C THR A 84 78.30 -40.17 -21.89
N GLY A 85 79.64 -40.14 -21.86
CA GLY A 85 80.42 -38.92 -21.77
C GLY A 85 80.79 -38.47 -20.35
N GLY A 86 80.51 -39.29 -19.33
CA GLY A 86 80.97 -39.11 -17.94
C GLY A 86 80.13 -38.15 -17.11
N LEU A 87 78.98 -37.67 -17.59
CA LEU A 87 78.20 -36.63 -16.91
C LEU A 87 77.26 -37.22 -15.86
N PHE A 88 77.03 -36.50 -14.76
CA PHE A 88 76.03 -36.84 -13.76
C PHE A 88 75.37 -35.59 -13.17
N SER A 89 74.15 -35.78 -12.66
CA SER A 89 73.39 -34.78 -11.91
C SER A 89 72.80 -35.43 -10.67
N VAL A 90 72.95 -34.79 -9.51
CA VAL A 90 72.42 -35.27 -8.24
C VAL A 90 71.79 -34.11 -7.46
N GLN A 91 70.70 -34.43 -6.76
CA GLN A 91 70.06 -33.52 -5.82
C GLN A 91 70.52 -33.89 -4.41
N LEU A 92 71.47 -33.13 -3.87
CA LEU A 92 72.02 -33.32 -2.53
C LEU A 92 70.96 -32.91 -1.48
N GLY A 93 70.84 -33.70 -0.41
CA GLY A 93 69.79 -33.52 0.61
C GLY A 93 68.67 -34.58 0.53
N ASP A 94 68.61 -35.38 -0.54
CA ASP A 94 67.58 -36.43 -0.69
C ASP A 94 67.86 -37.68 0.17
N VAL A 95 69.11 -37.95 0.55
CA VAL A 95 69.48 -39.12 1.37
C VAL A 95 69.75 -38.68 2.80
N SER A 96 70.52 -37.61 2.98
CA SER A 96 70.74 -36.96 4.27
C SER A 96 70.30 -35.51 4.16
N SER A 97 69.17 -35.14 4.79
CA SER A 97 68.61 -33.77 4.69
C SER A 97 69.65 -32.70 5.06
N LEU A 98 69.76 -31.65 4.24
CA LEU A 98 70.59 -30.49 4.58
C LEU A 98 69.90 -29.69 5.70
N PRO A 99 70.60 -29.35 6.79
CA PRO A 99 70.05 -28.51 7.85
C PRO A 99 69.72 -27.10 7.35
N ALA A 100 68.60 -26.53 7.79
CA ALA A 100 68.14 -25.18 7.39
C ALA A 100 69.17 -24.07 7.65
N ASN A 101 70.02 -24.25 8.67
CA ASN A 101 71.02 -23.28 9.08
C ASN A 101 72.38 -23.44 8.39
N ILE A 102 72.62 -24.49 7.57
CA ILE A 102 73.92 -24.71 6.94
C ILE A 102 74.31 -23.58 5.98
N PHE A 103 73.31 -22.87 5.46
CA PHE A 103 73.43 -21.73 4.54
C PHE A 103 73.07 -20.39 5.20
N SER A 104 72.87 -20.35 6.52
CA SER A 104 72.46 -19.14 7.24
C SER A 104 73.55 -18.07 7.20
N THR A 105 73.16 -16.82 6.95
CA THR A 105 74.05 -15.66 6.89
C THR A 105 74.64 -15.25 8.24
N THR A 106 74.23 -15.89 9.34
CA THR A 106 74.76 -15.64 10.69
C THR A 106 76.08 -16.35 10.99
N ASP A 107 76.42 -17.41 10.24
CA ASP A 107 77.74 -18.07 10.32
C ASP A 107 78.54 -17.62 9.08
N THR A 108 79.46 -16.67 9.23
CA THR A 108 80.24 -16.07 8.12
C THR A 108 81.29 -17.02 7.52
N ALA A 109 81.21 -18.31 7.82
CA ALA A 109 82.12 -19.32 7.33
C ALA A 109 81.94 -19.57 5.82
N THR A 110 83.02 -19.41 5.06
CA THR A 110 83.04 -19.86 3.66
C THR A 110 82.93 -21.38 3.62
N LEU A 111 81.93 -21.91 2.90
CA LEU A 111 81.75 -23.35 2.76
C LEU A 111 82.56 -23.91 1.58
N TYR A 112 83.04 -25.13 1.74
CA TYR A 112 83.83 -25.85 0.75
C TYR A 112 83.25 -27.25 0.52
N PHE A 113 83.14 -27.62 -0.74
CA PHE A 113 82.58 -28.88 -1.20
C PHE A 113 83.68 -29.88 -1.56
N GLU A 114 83.45 -31.12 -1.14
CA GLU A 114 84.30 -32.26 -1.42
C GLU A 114 83.46 -33.41 -1.98
N ILE A 115 84.01 -34.07 -3.00
CA ILE A 115 83.51 -35.33 -3.53
C ILE A 115 84.64 -36.34 -3.40
N GLU A 116 84.32 -37.53 -2.92
CA GLU A 116 85.26 -38.63 -2.82
C GLU A 116 84.67 -39.88 -3.49
N LEU A 117 85.48 -40.57 -4.29
CA LEU A 117 85.11 -41.84 -4.89
C LEU A 117 85.79 -42.98 -4.12
N PRO A 118 85.21 -44.18 -4.10
CA PRO A 118 85.91 -45.33 -3.56
C PRO A 118 87.03 -45.76 -4.52
N THR A 119 88.13 -46.30 -3.99
CA THR A 119 89.24 -46.79 -4.82
C THR A 119 89.19 -48.32 -4.96
N PRO A 120 89.09 -48.89 -6.17
CA PRO A 120 88.90 -48.24 -7.48
C PRO A 120 87.44 -47.86 -7.74
N ALA A 121 87.23 -46.73 -8.42
CA ALA A 121 85.89 -46.25 -8.78
C ALA A 121 85.33 -47.03 -9.98
N THR A 122 84.34 -47.90 -9.75
CA THR A 122 83.75 -48.76 -10.79
C THR A 122 82.23 -48.70 -10.81
N ALA A 123 81.64 -48.79 -12.01
CA ALA A 123 80.19 -48.81 -12.21
C ALA A 123 79.52 -50.15 -11.83
N THR A 124 80.33 -51.21 -11.66
CA THR A 124 79.85 -52.59 -11.51
C THR A 124 79.76 -53.04 -10.06
N CYS A 125 80.23 -52.26 -9.09
CA CYS A 125 80.17 -52.67 -7.69
C CYS A 125 78.94 -52.13 -6.95
N THR A 126 78.12 -53.05 -6.40
CA THR A 126 76.80 -52.79 -5.81
C THR A 126 76.68 -53.27 -4.34
N GLY A 127 77.78 -53.36 -3.58
CA GLY A 127 77.79 -53.82 -2.18
C GLY A 127 78.63 -52.96 -1.23
N ALA A 128 78.34 -53.02 0.08
CA ALA A 128 78.98 -52.18 1.12
C ALA A 128 80.50 -52.36 1.23
N SER A 129 81.05 -53.50 0.80
CA SER A 129 82.49 -53.77 0.76
C SER A 129 83.25 -52.94 -0.29
N CYS A 130 82.56 -52.27 -1.21
CA CYS A 130 83.13 -51.36 -2.19
C CYS A 130 83.00 -49.87 -1.81
N GLU A 131 82.64 -49.58 -0.57
CA GLU A 131 82.53 -48.22 -0.02
C GLU A 131 83.79 -47.85 0.78
N SER A 132 84.96 -48.27 0.30
CA SER A 132 86.26 -47.90 0.86
C SER A 132 86.77 -46.62 0.20
N TYR A 133 86.58 -45.50 0.87
CA TYR A 133 86.98 -44.17 0.44
C TYR A 133 88.39 -43.87 0.98
N THR A 134 89.41 -44.13 0.15
CA THR A 134 90.82 -44.02 0.53
C THR A 134 91.60 -43.05 -0.36
N GLU A 135 90.93 -42.37 -1.29
CA GLU A 135 91.55 -41.36 -2.18
C GLU A 135 92.11 -40.17 -1.40
N GLY A 136 91.60 -39.94 -0.18
CA GLY A 136 91.99 -38.82 0.67
C GLY A 136 91.23 -37.55 0.30
N PRO A 137 91.28 -36.50 1.14
CA PRO A 137 90.50 -35.30 0.93
C PRO A 137 90.99 -34.51 -0.29
N MET A 138 90.05 -34.04 -1.11
CA MET A 138 90.34 -33.15 -2.23
C MET A 138 91.02 -31.87 -1.71
N THR A 139 92.28 -31.62 -2.10
CA THR A 139 93.08 -30.50 -1.56
C THR A 139 93.66 -29.62 -2.68
N PRO A 140 93.26 -28.35 -2.79
CA PRO A 140 92.23 -27.68 -2.00
C PRO A 140 90.81 -28.12 -2.40
N ARG A 141 89.87 -28.09 -1.45
CA ARG A 141 88.44 -28.28 -1.72
C ARG A 141 87.86 -27.13 -2.55
N ASN A 142 86.80 -27.42 -3.29
CA ASN A 142 86.15 -26.43 -4.13
C ASN A 142 85.28 -25.51 -3.25
N LYS A 143 85.52 -24.20 -3.31
CA LYS A 143 84.70 -23.22 -2.59
C LYS A 143 83.28 -23.20 -3.16
N LEU A 144 82.27 -23.32 -2.29
CA LEU A 144 80.88 -23.08 -2.67
C LEU A 144 80.66 -21.56 -2.76
N ALA A 145 80.16 -21.13 -3.91
CA ALA A 145 79.72 -19.76 -4.13
C ALA A 145 78.28 -19.78 -4.63
N SER A 146 77.47 -18.84 -4.17
CA SER A 146 76.10 -18.62 -4.63
C SER A 146 75.94 -17.16 -5.07
N SER A 147 74.90 -16.86 -5.84
CA SER A 147 74.53 -15.49 -6.14
C SER A 147 73.92 -14.82 -4.91
N ALA A 148 74.25 -13.55 -4.66
CA ALA A 148 73.88 -12.85 -3.41
C ALA A 148 72.38 -12.78 -3.13
N TYR A 149 71.53 -12.93 -4.15
CA TYR A 149 70.06 -12.83 -4.04
C TYR A 149 69.34 -14.17 -3.74
N SER A 150 70.02 -15.33 -3.88
CA SER A 150 69.38 -16.63 -3.65
C SER A 150 69.34 -17.07 -2.17
N PHE A 151 70.03 -16.38 -1.26
CA PHE A 151 69.90 -16.64 0.19
C PHE A 151 68.65 -16.02 0.81
N ASN A 152 68.01 -15.06 0.13
CA ASN A 152 66.83 -14.34 0.60
C ASN A 152 65.58 -14.67 -0.23
N SER A 153 65.56 -15.75 -1.03
CA SER A 153 64.41 -16.05 -1.90
C SER A 153 63.14 -16.46 -1.13
N ASP A 154 63.26 -16.69 0.19
CA ASP A 154 62.13 -16.91 1.10
C ASP A 154 61.74 -15.63 1.89
N LEU A 155 62.39 -14.49 1.61
CA LEU A 155 62.19 -13.21 2.29
C LEU A 155 61.70 -12.13 1.31
N LEU A 156 60.57 -11.48 1.60
CA LEU A 156 60.14 -10.24 0.94
C LEU A 156 60.46 -9.06 1.87
N ASP A 157 61.38 -8.19 1.46
CA ASP A 157 61.87 -7.05 2.27
C ASP A 157 62.43 -7.47 3.65
N GLY A 158 63.08 -8.63 3.71
CA GLY A 158 63.70 -9.17 4.92
C GLY A 158 62.74 -9.89 5.88
N LEU A 159 61.47 -10.07 5.51
CA LEU A 159 60.47 -10.79 6.29
C LEU A 159 60.10 -12.12 5.62
N ASP A 160 60.08 -13.20 6.39
CA ASP A 160 59.69 -14.53 5.91
C ASP A 160 58.16 -14.68 5.77
N SER A 161 57.72 -15.79 5.19
CA SER A 161 56.29 -16.10 5.00
C SER A 161 55.48 -16.22 6.31
N SER A 162 56.13 -16.38 7.45
CA SER A 162 55.50 -16.36 8.78
C SER A 162 55.41 -14.94 9.37
N ALA A 163 56.30 -14.02 8.97
CA ALA A 163 56.36 -12.64 9.40
C ALA A 163 55.61 -11.66 8.46
N PHE A 164 55.46 -11.99 7.18
CA PHE A 164 54.81 -11.12 6.19
C PHE A 164 53.28 -10.97 6.38
N ALA A 165 52.66 -11.72 7.31
CA ALA A 165 51.26 -11.52 7.69
C ALA A 165 50.88 -12.17 9.03
N GLN A 166 51.70 -12.08 10.09
CA GLN A 166 51.22 -12.46 11.43
C GLN A 166 50.67 -11.29 12.24
N VAL A 167 49.36 -11.38 12.41
CA VAL A 167 48.50 -10.77 13.43
C VAL A 167 48.97 -11.22 14.82
N GLY A 168 50.09 -10.66 15.29
CA GLY A 168 50.72 -11.10 16.53
C GLY A 168 51.82 -10.17 17.03
N ALA A 169 51.41 -9.17 17.80
CA ALA A 169 52.17 -8.27 18.68
C ALA A 169 52.60 -6.90 18.12
N SER A 170 51.87 -5.88 18.62
CA SER A 170 52.20 -4.45 18.68
C SER A 170 52.10 -3.60 17.40
N ASN A 171 50.92 -3.54 16.79
CA ASN A 171 50.47 -2.33 16.09
C ASN A 171 49.81 -1.39 17.11
N THR A 172 50.54 -0.36 17.55
CA THR A 172 50.07 0.60 18.55
C THR A 172 49.02 1.54 17.96
N TRP A 173 47.75 1.28 18.26
CA TRP A 173 46.66 2.26 18.22
C TRP A 173 46.13 2.36 19.64
N THR A 174 46.06 3.56 20.20
CA THR A 174 46.04 3.77 21.65
C THR A 174 44.76 3.28 22.33
N SER A 175 44.87 2.16 23.10
CA SER A 175 43.92 1.45 24.01
C SER A 175 43.41 0.05 23.55
N THR A 176 42.93 -0.76 24.51
CA THR A 176 42.69 -2.22 24.41
C THR A 176 41.47 -2.60 23.55
N ASN A 177 41.72 -2.86 22.27
CA ASN A 177 40.76 -3.54 21.37
C ASN A 177 41.43 -4.74 20.69
N LEU A 178 40.84 -5.93 20.83
CA LEU A 178 41.31 -7.17 20.23
C LEU A 178 40.64 -7.37 18.86
N ILE A 179 41.41 -7.55 17.78
CA ILE A 179 40.87 -7.99 16.48
C ILE A 179 41.02 -9.51 16.41
N LYS A 180 39.90 -10.22 16.49
CA LYS A 180 39.85 -11.68 16.42
C LYS A 180 39.21 -12.13 15.11
N VAL A 181 39.97 -12.82 14.26
CA VAL A 181 39.50 -13.38 12.98
C VAL A 181 39.26 -14.87 13.18
N ASP A 182 38.10 -15.22 13.75
CA ASP A 182 37.72 -16.62 14.02
C ASP A 182 36.98 -17.29 12.85
N SER A 183 36.91 -16.62 11.70
CA SER A 183 36.32 -17.15 10.46
C SER A 183 36.92 -16.39 9.28
N ALA A 184 37.10 -17.09 8.16
CA ALA A 184 37.82 -16.63 6.97
C ALA A 184 37.31 -15.30 6.34
N THR A 185 36.22 -14.71 6.83
CA THR A 185 35.59 -13.52 6.21
C THR A 185 35.01 -12.47 7.16
N ALA A 186 35.27 -12.48 8.48
CA ALA A 186 34.59 -11.55 9.42
C ALA A 186 35.53 -10.79 10.39
N PHE A 187 35.31 -9.47 10.49
CA PHE A 187 35.90 -8.55 11.49
C PHE A 187 35.08 -8.55 12.77
N GLN A 188 35.73 -8.67 13.93
CA GLN A 188 35.09 -8.59 15.24
C GLN A 188 35.85 -7.66 16.19
N VAL A 189 35.12 -6.89 16.98
CA VAL A 189 35.60 -6.14 18.16
C VAL A 189 35.00 -6.81 19.39
N GLN A 190 35.85 -7.19 20.35
CA GLN A 190 35.45 -7.82 21.60
C GLN A 190 35.90 -6.97 22.80
N ASN A 191 35.28 -7.18 23.96
CA ASN A 191 35.80 -6.62 25.21
C ASN A 191 37.22 -7.15 25.52
N ALA A 192 37.93 -6.50 26.44
CA ALA A 192 39.32 -6.86 26.79
C ALA A 192 39.49 -8.31 27.29
N ALA A 193 38.42 -8.95 27.76
CA ALA A 193 38.39 -10.34 28.20
C ALA A 193 38.13 -11.36 27.06
N GLY A 194 37.82 -10.91 25.84
CA GLY A 194 37.53 -11.77 24.69
C GLY A 194 36.20 -12.54 24.78
N SER A 195 35.35 -12.21 25.74
CA SER A 195 34.14 -12.98 26.09
C SER A 195 32.84 -12.37 25.56
N THR A 196 32.84 -11.08 25.19
CA THR A 196 31.66 -10.42 24.63
C THR A 196 32.01 -9.72 23.32
N THR A 197 31.26 -10.03 22.26
CA THR A 197 31.32 -9.35 20.97
C THR A 197 30.64 -7.98 21.10
N VAL A 198 31.40 -6.91 20.91
CA VAL A 198 30.93 -5.53 20.90
C VAL A 198 30.43 -5.15 19.51
N MET A 199 31.14 -5.57 18.46
CA MET A 199 30.78 -5.31 17.06
C MET A 199 31.26 -6.47 16.18
N ARG A 200 30.44 -6.94 15.24
CA ARG A 200 30.81 -7.99 14.28
C ARG A 200 30.29 -7.65 12.89
N VAL A 201 31.16 -7.65 11.90
CA VAL A 201 30.79 -7.61 10.47
C VAL A 201 30.73 -9.05 9.98
N ASP A 202 29.52 -9.53 9.67
CA ASP A 202 29.28 -10.85 9.09
C ASP A 202 29.01 -10.70 7.59
N THR A 203 30.02 -11.01 6.78
CA THR A 203 29.96 -10.93 5.32
C THR A 203 29.28 -12.15 4.69
N THR A 204 29.06 -13.23 5.46
CA THR A 204 28.34 -14.42 4.96
C THR A 204 26.83 -14.18 5.00
N ALA A 205 26.36 -13.46 6.02
CA ALA A 205 24.95 -13.08 6.18
C ALA A 205 24.68 -11.60 5.84
N ASN A 206 25.65 -10.89 5.23
CA ASN A 206 25.58 -9.48 4.82
C ASN A 206 25.07 -8.52 5.92
N ARG A 207 25.57 -8.65 7.15
CA ARG A 207 25.05 -7.92 8.31
C ARG A 207 26.13 -7.44 9.27
N LEU A 208 25.96 -6.22 9.77
CA LEU A 208 26.75 -5.65 10.87
C LEU A 208 25.95 -5.79 12.16
N MET A 209 26.56 -6.35 13.21
CA MET A 209 25.93 -6.63 14.50
C MET A 209 26.66 -5.88 15.62
N VAL A 210 25.91 -5.40 16.62
CA VAL A 210 26.42 -4.83 17.88
C VAL A 210 25.88 -5.69 19.03
N GLY A 211 26.76 -6.33 19.79
CA GLY A 211 26.41 -7.30 20.85
C GLY A 211 26.41 -8.78 20.42
N THR A 212 26.33 -9.68 21.41
CA THR A 212 26.19 -11.14 21.24
C THR A 212 24.73 -11.55 20.99
N LEU A 213 24.50 -12.55 20.13
CA LEU A 213 23.18 -13.14 19.89
C LEU A 213 22.50 -13.55 21.22
N GLY A 214 21.29 -13.04 21.48
CA GLY A 214 20.34 -13.69 22.39
C GLY A 214 20.06 -13.05 23.74
N THR A 215 20.62 -11.87 24.07
CA THR A 215 20.16 -11.09 25.24
C THR A 215 19.82 -9.66 24.82
N SER A 216 18.69 -9.15 25.30
CA SER A 216 18.18 -7.80 25.00
C SER A 216 19.08 -6.71 25.60
N THR A 217 20.21 -6.38 24.98
CA THR A 217 21.03 -5.20 25.35
C THR A 217 21.92 -4.63 24.22
N GLY A 218 21.75 -5.03 22.96
CA GLY A 218 22.48 -4.44 21.84
C GLY A 218 21.78 -3.20 21.27
N GLN A 219 21.77 -2.07 21.98
CA GLN A 219 21.38 -0.80 21.36
C GLN A 219 22.52 -0.33 20.44
N LEU A 220 22.24 -0.14 19.15
CA LEU A 220 23.15 0.55 18.24
C LEU A 220 23.15 2.04 18.62
N TYR A 221 24.10 2.43 19.45
CA TYR A 221 24.44 3.83 19.63
C TYR A 221 25.31 4.26 18.45
N VAL A 222 24.69 4.88 17.44
CA VAL A 222 25.47 5.72 16.51
C VAL A 222 25.80 6.99 17.29
N SER A 223 26.96 6.98 17.95
CA SER A 223 27.46 8.18 18.62
C SER A 223 27.52 9.32 17.61
N GLY A 224 27.12 10.51 18.08
CA GLY A 224 27.50 11.72 17.40
C GLY A 224 29.02 11.75 17.22
N ARG A 225 29.50 12.18 16.05
CA ARG A 225 30.90 12.50 15.88
C ARG A 225 31.14 13.73 16.75
N LEU A 226 32.13 13.68 17.64
CA LEU A 226 32.58 14.90 18.30
C LEU A 226 33.10 15.84 17.21
N PRO A 227 32.50 17.03 17.02
CA PRO A 227 32.97 17.95 16.00
C PRO A 227 34.41 18.34 16.33
N THR A 228 35.33 18.13 15.39
CA THR A 228 36.76 18.50 15.55
C THR A 228 37.09 19.81 14.84
N ALA A 229 36.24 20.26 13.93
CA ALA A 229 36.36 21.51 13.18
C ALA A 229 34.98 21.96 12.66
N SER A 230 34.86 23.24 12.27
CA SER A 230 33.70 23.73 11.53
C SER A 230 33.66 23.12 10.12
N LEU A 231 32.46 22.78 9.64
CA LEU A 231 32.23 22.37 8.25
C LEU A 231 32.26 23.54 7.27
N GLY A 232 31.72 24.68 7.71
CA GLY A 232 31.42 25.83 6.86
C GLY A 232 30.96 27.02 7.70
N SER A 233 30.95 28.20 7.08
CA SER A 233 30.39 29.39 7.70
C SER A 233 29.84 30.35 6.65
N VAL A 234 28.85 31.15 7.04
CA VAL A 234 28.26 32.20 6.21
C VAL A 234 28.08 33.49 7.01
N ALA A 235 28.23 34.64 6.36
CA ALA A 235 28.00 35.93 6.99
C ALA A 235 26.50 36.16 7.26
N VAL A 236 26.15 36.53 8.48
CA VAL A 236 24.76 36.82 8.90
C VAL A 236 24.48 38.32 9.07
N GLY A 237 25.54 39.14 9.18
CA GLY A 237 25.45 40.56 9.48
C GLY A 237 25.55 40.85 10.97
N THR A 238 25.74 42.13 11.31
CA THR A 238 26.06 42.59 12.67
C THR A 238 24.91 42.43 13.64
N ALA A 239 25.17 42.06 14.89
CA ALA A 239 24.15 41.94 15.94
C ALA A 239 23.03 40.91 15.66
N THR A 240 23.38 39.81 15.01
CA THR A 240 22.51 38.63 14.88
C THR A 240 22.41 37.91 16.22
N ARG A 241 21.19 37.62 16.71
CA ARG A 241 20.94 37.16 18.09
C ARG A 241 20.48 35.73 18.23
N SER A 242 19.67 35.23 17.29
CA SER A 242 19.04 33.92 17.40
C SER A 242 19.13 33.17 16.08
N VAL A 243 19.07 31.85 16.17
CA VAL A 243 18.96 30.94 15.03
C VAL A 243 17.92 29.86 15.35
N ALA A 244 16.99 29.64 14.43
CA ALA A 244 16.09 28.50 14.42
C ALA A 244 16.29 27.74 13.11
N VAL A 245 16.27 26.40 13.15
CA VAL A 245 16.50 25.57 11.97
C VAL A 245 15.31 24.62 11.80
N GLN A 246 14.74 24.59 10.60
CA GLN A 246 13.67 23.67 10.24
C GLN A 246 13.94 23.07 8.86
N GLY A 247 14.08 21.74 8.81
CA GLY A 247 14.43 21.04 7.59
C GLY A 247 15.78 21.52 7.04
N ARG A 248 15.77 22.06 5.81
CA ARG A 248 16.96 22.55 5.12
C ARG A 248 17.22 24.05 5.29
N TYR A 249 16.44 24.76 6.09
CA TYR A 249 16.54 26.21 6.22
C TYR A 249 16.89 26.64 7.65
N ALA A 250 17.82 27.58 7.76
CA ALA A 250 18.15 28.28 8.99
C ALA A 250 17.63 29.72 8.94
N TYR A 251 16.99 30.16 10.02
CA TYR A 251 16.34 31.44 10.16
C TYR A 251 17.07 32.22 11.25
N THR A 252 17.56 33.42 10.95
CA THR A 252 18.30 34.23 11.91
C THR A 252 17.69 35.61 12.09
N THR A 253 17.79 36.14 13.30
CA THR A 253 17.27 37.47 13.65
C THR A 253 18.38 38.45 13.90
N ASN A 254 18.23 39.65 13.34
CA ASN A 254 19.17 40.74 13.51
C ASN A 254 18.52 41.88 14.30
N SER A 255 19.09 42.17 15.48
CA SER A 255 18.51 43.15 16.41
C SER A 255 18.79 44.61 16.03
N THR A 256 19.83 44.87 15.24
CA THR A 256 20.21 46.23 14.80
C THR A 256 19.54 46.59 13.48
N SER A 257 19.67 45.72 12.46
CA SER A 257 19.03 45.99 11.16
C SER A 257 17.52 45.70 11.19
N GLY A 258 17.05 44.97 12.19
CA GLY A 258 15.65 44.55 12.25
C GLY A 258 15.34 43.65 11.05
N ALA A 259 15.97 42.49 10.97
CA ALA A 259 15.76 41.59 9.84
C ALA A 259 15.61 40.14 10.30
N LEU A 260 14.68 39.43 9.67
CA LEU A 260 14.66 37.98 9.63
C LEU A 260 15.34 37.55 8.33
N LYS A 261 16.48 36.87 8.44
CA LYS A 261 17.20 36.31 7.30
C LYS A 261 17.00 34.80 7.22
N VAL A 262 16.95 34.29 5.99
CA VAL A 262 16.77 32.86 5.71
C VAL A 262 17.97 32.36 4.92
N PHE A 263 18.54 31.25 5.37
CA PHE A 263 19.68 30.57 4.76
C PHE A 263 19.30 29.17 4.35
N ASP A 264 19.65 28.76 3.14
CA ASP A 264 19.65 27.35 2.74
C ASP A 264 20.90 26.67 3.32
N VAL A 265 20.67 25.65 4.12
CA VAL A 265 21.67 24.83 4.79
C VAL A 265 21.68 23.38 4.28
N SER A 266 21.13 23.13 3.08
CA SER A 266 21.15 21.82 2.41
C SER A 266 22.57 21.30 2.19
N ASN A 267 23.53 22.20 1.95
CA ASN A 267 24.94 21.91 2.01
C ASN A 267 25.55 22.59 3.26
N PRO A 268 25.70 21.88 4.38
CA PRO A 268 26.24 22.46 5.60
C PRO A 268 27.68 22.95 5.46
N ALA A 269 28.47 22.48 4.50
CA ALA A 269 29.80 23.03 4.26
C ALA A 269 29.77 24.40 3.56
N SER A 270 28.64 24.76 2.94
CA SER A 270 28.46 26.04 2.24
C SER A 270 27.01 26.55 2.38
N PRO A 271 26.62 27.06 3.56
CA PRO A 271 25.32 27.70 3.73
C PRO A 271 25.18 28.95 2.87
N VAL A 272 24.00 29.20 2.30
CA VAL A 272 23.75 30.32 1.39
C VAL A 272 22.56 31.14 1.85
N SER A 273 22.68 32.48 1.87
CA SER A 273 21.54 33.36 2.13
C SER A 273 20.57 33.33 0.97
N VAL A 274 19.28 33.03 1.23
CA VAL A 274 18.25 32.90 0.18
C VAL A 274 17.12 33.91 0.29
N GLY A 275 16.83 34.43 1.49
CA GLY A 275 15.74 35.38 1.68
C GLY A 275 15.98 36.30 2.87
N THR A 276 15.30 37.44 2.86
CA THR A 276 15.32 38.40 3.96
C THR A 276 14.01 39.18 4.00
N ILE A 277 13.50 39.44 5.19
CA ILE A 277 12.38 40.35 5.41
C ILE A 277 12.69 41.30 6.58
N SER A 278 12.27 42.55 6.44
CA SER A 278 12.38 43.55 7.51
C SER A 278 11.44 43.21 8.67
N SER A 279 11.93 43.45 9.88
CA SER A 279 11.25 43.27 11.15
C SER A 279 11.68 44.40 12.10
N THR A 280 10.90 44.72 13.11
CA THR A 280 11.34 45.70 14.12
C THR A 280 12.24 44.99 15.13
N ASN A 281 13.52 45.37 15.24
CA ASN A 281 14.42 44.96 16.33
C ASN A 281 14.30 43.46 16.71
N ALA A 282 14.61 42.58 15.75
CA ALA A 282 14.37 41.15 15.89
C ALA A 282 15.34 40.50 16.91
N TYR A 283 14.79 39.99 18.02
CA TYR A 283 15.56 39.37 19.10
C TYR A 283 15.65 37.85 18.96
N PHE A 284 14.53 37.13 19.17
CA PHE A 284 14.47 35.69 19.01
C PHE A 284 13.59 35.28 17.83
N VAL A 285 13.87 34.11 17.27
CA VAL A 285 13.01 33.45 16.30
C VAL A 285 12.70 32.03 16.74
N ALA A 286 11.44 31.64 16.59
CA ALA A 286 11.00 30.25 16.59
C ALA A 286 10.30 29.97 15.26
N VAL A 287 10.38 28.73 14.76
CA VAL A 287 9.77 28.33 13.48
C VAL A 287 8.94 27.08 13.71
N GLN A 288 7.70 27.09 13.21
CA GLN A 288 6.82 25.93 13.24
C GLN A 288 6.05 25.82 11.93
N GLY A 289 6.31 24.76 11.18
CA GLY A 289 5.66 24.52 9.90
C GLY A 289 6.03 25.63 8.91
N ARG A 290 5.03 26.37 8.42
CA ARG A 290 5.25 27.43 7.43
C ARG A 290 5.47 28.82 8.01
N TYR A 291 5.50 28.97 9.34
CA TYR A 291 5.54 30.28 9.98
C TYR A 291 6.78 30.45 10.84
N ALA A 292 7.36 31.65 10.77
CA ALA A 292 8.41 32.13 11.66
C ALA A 292 7.83 33.19 12.61
N TYR A 293 8.15 33.05 13.89
CA TYR A 293 7.64 33.88 14.98
C TYR A 293 8.81 34.64 15.58
N VAL A 294 8.79 35.96 15.48
CA VAL A 294 9.93 36.82 15.82
C VAL A 294 9.53 37.79 16.92
N THR A 295 10.29 37.80 18.00
CA THR A 295 10.08 38.74 19.10
C THR A 295 10.85 40.04 18.87
N SER A 296 10.25 41.15 19.33
CA SER A 296 10.86 42.46 19.38
C SER A 296 10.72 43.06 20.77
N ALA A 297 11.83 43.17 21.49
CA ALA A 297 11.81 43.71 22.86
C ALA A 297 11.56 45.22 22.87
N VAL A 298 12.10 45.95 21.89
CA VAL A 298 11.87 47.40 21.74
C VAL A 298 10.53 47.67 21.03
N GLY A 299 10.19 46.86 20.04
CA GLY A 299 8.93 46.98 19.31
C GLY A 299 7.71 46.56 20.12
N ASN A 300 7.90 45.85 21.24
CA ASN A 300 6.83 45.28 22.07
C ASN A 300 5.89 44.35 21.28
N THR A 301 6.46 43.54 20.37
CA THR A 301 5.67 42.69 19.48
C THR A 301 6.19 41.26 19.37
N LEU A 302 5.25 40.34 19.18
CA LEU A 302 5.49 39.06 18.51
C LEU A 302 4.99 39.20 17.06
N SER A 303 5.90 39.19 16.09
CA SER A 303 5.57 39.26 14.67
C SER A 303 5.59 37.87 14.04
N ILE A 304 4.63 37.59 13.16
CA ILE A 304 4.48 36.32 12.45
C ILE A 304 4.74 36.55 10.96
N TYR A 305 5.62 35.73 10.39
CA TYR A 305 5.97 35.76 8.98
C TYR A 305 5.68 34.40 8.35
N ASP A 306 5.09 34.42 7.15
CA ASP A 306 4.97 33.23 6.30
C ASP A 306 6.30 32.99 5.59
N VAL A 307 6.88 31.82 5.83
CA VAL A 307 8.15 31.33 5.26
C VAL A 307 7.94 30.14 4.34
N SER A 308 6.71 29.94 3.82
CA SER A 308 6.39 28.92 2.80
C SER A 308 7.26 29.06 1.55
N ASN A 309 7.62 30.30 1.19
CA ASN A 309 8.65 30.61 0.21
C ASN A 309 9.88 31.20 0.92
N PRO A 310 10.91 30.40 1.23
CA PRO A 310 12.13 30.84 1.92
C PRO A 310 12.88 31.96 1.21
N ALA A 311 12.74 32.08 -0.11
CA ALA A 311 13.38 33.15 -0.90
C ALA A 311 12.61 34.47 -0.83
N SER A 312 11.32 34.44 -0.48
CA SER A 312 10.48 35.63 -0.34
C SER A 312 9.52 35.48 0.86
N PRO A 313 10.02 35.57 2.10
CA PRO A 313 9.17 35.59 3.28
C PRO A 313 8.21 36.78 3.26
N THR A 314 7.01 36.62 3.80
CA THR A 314 5.99 37.67 3.86
C THR A 314 5.49 37.90 5.29
N SER A 315 5.07 39.12 5.61
CA SER A 315 4.50 39.43 6.94
C SER A 315 3.03 39.06 6.99
N MET A 316 2.61 38.35 8.04
CA MET A 316 1.22 37.88 8.21
C MET A 316 0.44 38.68 9.23
N GLY A 317 1.00 38.85 10.43
CA GLY A 317 0.33 39.50 11.54
C GLY A 317 1.26 39.69 12.73
N SER A 318 0.80 40.39 13.76
CA SER A 318 1.56 40.59 15.00
C SER A 318 0.64 40.73 16.20
N ALA A 319 1.15 40.37 17.38
CA ALA A 319 0.51 40.60 18.66
C ALA A 319 1.35 41.55 19.51
N SER A 320 0.71 42.45 20.24
CA SER A 320 1.37 43.35 21.18
C SER A 320 1.76 42.58 22.44
N VAL A 321 3.06 42.39 22.66
CA VAL A 321 3.62 41.74 23.83
C VAL A 321 4.75 42.62 24.36
N ALA A 322 4.48 43.33 25.44
CA ALA A 322 5.42 44.26 26.05
C ALA A 322 6.73 43.53 26.41
N GLY A 323 7.87 44.07 25.96
CA GLY A 323 9.19 43.55 26.28
C GLY A 323 9.51 42.18 25.69
N ALA A 324 8.80 41.72 24.66
CA ALA A 324 8.95 40.38 24.07
C ALA A 324 10.43 40.03 23.77
N TYR A 325 10.99 39.08 24.52
CA TYR A 325 12.41 38.77 24.47
C TYR A 325 12.66 37.36 23.94
N SER A 326 12.16 36.33 24.63
CA SER A 326 12.28 34.92 24.24
C SER A 326 10.95 34.38 23.70
N VAL A 327 10.98 33.40 22.80
CA VAL A 327 9.77 32.73 22.28
C VAL A 327 10.00 31.24 22.09
N TYR A 328 8.97 30.47 22.44
CA TYR A 328 8.81 29.07 22.08
C TYR A 328 7.44 28.88 21.43
N VAL A 329 7.30 28.00 20.44
CA VAL A 329 6.02 27.77 19.74
C VAL A 329 5.69 26.28 19.78
N GLN A 330 4.47 25.96 20.19
CA GLN A 330 3.95 24.59 20.19
C GLN A 330 2.47 24.56 19.80
N GLY A 331 2.18 23.94 18.67
CA GLY A 331 0.83 23.80 18.15
C GLY A 331 0.22 25.17 17.86
N ARG A 332 -0.88 25.48 18.54
CA ARG A 332 -1.67 26.72 18.36
C ARG A 332 -1.11 27.93 19.13
N TYR A 333 -0.13 27.75 20.01
CA TYR A 333 0.31 28.80 20.92
C TYR A 333 1.79 29.16 20.73
N ALA A 334 2.07 30.46 20.85
CA ALA A 334 3.40 31.01 21.05
C ALA A 334 3.54 31.49 22.51
N TYR A 335 4.62 31.09 23.15
CA TYR A 335 4.90 31.32 24.56
C TYR A 335 6.08 32.27 24.65
N VAL A 336 5.83 33.49 25.12
CA VAL A 336 6.76 34.61 25.05
C VAL A 336 7.19 35.00 26.46
N GLY A 337 8.50 35.02 26.69
CA GLY A 337 9.09 35.60 27.89
C GLY A 337 9.48 37.05 27.64
N SER A 338 9.07 37.96 28.52
CA SER A 338 9.39 39.39 28.41
C SER A 338 10.60 39.78 29.24
N ASN A 339 11.28 40.85 28.83
CA ASN A 339 12.37 41.48 29.61
C ASN A 339 11.88 42.16 30.91
N SER A 340 10.57 42.34 31.06
CA SER A 340 9.88 42.89 32.25
C SER A 340 9.48 41.83 33.29
N GLY A 341 9.70 40.54 33.02
CA GLY A 341 9.33 39.45 33.92
C GLY A 341 7.92 38.89 33.73
N THR A 342 7.26 39.28 32.64
CA THR A 342 5.95 38.76 32.25
C THR A 342 6.09 37.59 31.27
N PHE A 343 5.45 36.48 31.58
CA PHE A 343 5.25 35.37 30.65
C PHE A 343 3.90 35.53 29.96
N THR A 344 3.85 35.46 28.63
CA THR A 344 2.64 35.69 27.84
C THR A 344 2.42 34.55 26.86
N ILE A 345 1.19 34.03 26.80
CA ILE A 345 0.75 33.07 25.80
C ILE A 345 -0.06 33.80 24.74
N VAL A 346 0.33 33.64 23.49
CA VAL A 346 -0.34 34.19 22.32
C VAL A 346 -0.95 33.03 21.53
N ASP A 347 -2.26 33.08 21.29
CA ASP A 347 -2.94 32.21 20.34
C ASP A 347 -2.58 32.65 18.92
N VAL A 348 -1.89 31.75 18.21
CA VAL A 348 -1.45 31.93 16.83
C VAL A 348 -2.19 31.00 15.86
N GLY A 349 -3.36 30.48 16.27
CA GLY A 349 -4.22 29.65 15.43
C GLY A 349 -4.73 30.37 14.18
N ASN A 350 -4.86 31.70 14.24
CA ASN A 350 -4.97 32.56 13.07
C ASN A 350 -3.70 33.45 12.96
N PRO A 351 -2.72 33.08 12.12
CA PRO A 351 -1.47 33.82 11.95
C PRO A 351 -1.61 35.26 11.47
N SER A 352 -2.73 35.60 10.81
CA SER A 352 -3.02 36.97 10.37
C SER A 352 -3.60 37.86 11.47
N ALA A 353 -4.13 37.27 12.54
CA ALA A 353 -4.74 37.96 13.67
C ALA A 353 -4.43 37.22 14.99
N PRO A 354 -3.15 37.16 15.41
CA PRO A 354 -2.78 36.53 16.66
C PRO A 354 -3.30 37.32 17.86
N ILE A 355 -3.75 36.63 18.90
CA ILE A 355 -4.36 37.25 20.10
C ILE A 355 -3.66 36.78 21.37
N VAL A 356 -3.51 37.67 22.36
CA VAL A 356 -2.99 37.27 23.68
C VAL A 356 -4.05 36.43 24.39
N ALA A 357 -3.72 35.18 24.68
CA ALA A 357 -4.61 34.22 25.35
C ALA A 357 -4.51 34.32 26.90
N GLY A 358 -3.35 34.74 27.41
CA GLY A 358 -3.15 35.07 28.82
C GLY A 358 -1.72 35.43 29.15
N SER A 359 -1.52 36.01 30.34
CA SER A 359 -0.23 36.46 30.83
C SER A 359 -0.09 36.22 32.33
N LEU A 360 1.15 36.02 32.78
CA LEU A 360 1.51 35.80 34.17
C LEU A 360 2.78 36.57 34.50
N SER A 361 2.75 37.38 35.55
CA SER A 361 3.97 37.99 36.09
C SER A 361 4.70 36.98 36.96
N ILE A 362 5.94 36.62 36.59
CA ILE A 362 6.76 35.66 37.33
C ILE A 362 7.77 36.38 38.22
N GLY A 363 8.29 37.52 37.75
CA GLY A 363 9.24 38.34 38.48
C GLY A 363 9.32 39.75 37.89
N ALA A 364 10.32 40.52 38.32
CA ALA A 364 10.60 41.85 37.77
C ALA A 364 11.77 41.83 36.74
N GLY A 365 12.25 40.64 36.41
CA GLY A 365 13.49 40.40 35.67
C GLY A 365 13.32 39.85 34.27
N ALA A 366 14.39 39.82 33.48
CA ALA A 366 14.31 39.32 32.11
C ALA A 366 14.14 37.79 32.06
N LEU A 367 13.05 37.34 31.42
CA LEU A 367 12.82 35.93 31.13
C LEU A 367 13.63 35.50 29.90
N GLN A 368 14.87 35.07 30.13
CA GLN A 368 15.86 34.83 29.05
C GLN A 368 15.47 33.67 28.14
N SER A 369 14.79 32.65 28.67
CA SER A 369 14.50 31.43 27.93
C SER A 369 13.20 30.80 28.44
N VAL A 370 12.40 30.32 27.49
CA VAL A 370 11.16 29.59 27.71
C VAL A 370 11.28 28.27 26.95
N TYR A 371 10.96 27.16 27.61
CA TYR A 371 10.86 25.84 26.98
C TYR A 371 9.56 25.18 27.39
N ILE A 372 8.85 24.54 26.44
CA ILE A 372 7.57 23.89 26.72
C ILE A 372 7.70 22.38 26.56
N GLN A 373 7.22 21.63 27.56
CA GLN A 373 7.05 20.17 27.47
C GLN A 373 5.70 19.77 28.06
N GLY A 374 4.82 19.24 27.22
CA GLY A 374 3.44 18.92 27.61
C GLY A 374 2.67 20.16 28.07
N VAL A 375 2.11 20.10 29.28
CA VAL A 375 1.33 21.19 29.90
C VAL A 375 2.15 22.09 30.81
N TYR A 376 3.49 22.04 30.71
CA TYR A 376 4.39 22.83 31.56
C TYR A 376 5.31 23.72 30.73
N ALA A 377 5.43 24.97 31.16
CA ALA A 377 6.44 25.91 30.70
C ALA A 377 7.57 26.02 31.72
N TYR A 378 8.80 25.84 31.26
CA TYR A 378 10.03 25.94 32.04
C TYR A 378 10.71 27.25 31.65
N ILE A 379 10.84 28.15 32.61
CA ILE A 379 11.17 29.56 32.36
C ILE A 379 12.35 29.95 33.23
N VAL A 380 13.38 30.49 32.59
CA VAL A 380 14.57 31.00 33.26
C VAL A 380 14.41 32.49 33.53
N ASP A 381 14.26 32.85 34.80
CA ASP A 381 14.35 34.22 35.29
C ASP A 381 15.81 34.49 35.69
N ASN A 382 16.47 35.30 34.87
CA ASN A 382 17.89 35.61 35.04
C ASN A 382 18.16 36.51 36.24
N THR A 383 17.23 37.41 36.58
CA THR A 383 17.44 38.39 37.66
C THR A 383 17.43 37.71 39.02
N ASN A 384 16.54 36.75 39.22
CA ASN A 384 16.46 35.98 40.45
C ASN A 384 17.27 34.68 40.42
N SER A 385 17.87 34.36 39.27
CA SER A 385 18.51 33.07 39.00
C SER A 385 17.62 31.88 39.35
N THR A 386 16.34 31.93 38.93
CA THR A 386 15.36 30.87 39.20
C THR A 386 14.86 30.19 37.92
N LEU A 387 14.74 28.86 37.99
CA LEU A 387 13.88 28.09 37.11
C LEU A 387 12.46 28.15 37.69
N ASN A 388 11.51 28.69 36.92
CA ASN A 388 10.10 28.69 37.26
C ASN A 388 9.36 27.73 36.33
N ILE A 389 8.51 26.88 36.92
CA ILE A 389 7.68 25.92 36.19
C ILE A 389 6.23 26.38 36.28
N VAL A 390 5.61 26.68 35.14
CA VAL A 390 4.26 27.21 35.03
C VAL A 390 3.35 26.16 34.41
N ASN A 391 2.19 25.95 35.03
CA ASN A 391 1.11 25.15 34.43
C ASN A 391 0.41 25.98 33.35
N ILE A 392 0.40 25.47 32.12
CA ILE A 392 -0.19 26.10 30.93
C ILE A 392 -1.42 25.36 30.39
N SER A 393 -2.00 24.44 31.18
CA SER A 393 -3.20 23.68 30.79
C SER A 393 -4.41 24.56 30.46
N ASN A 394 -4.53 25.72 31.13
CA ASN A 394 -5.51 26.74 30.83
C ASN A 394 -4.81 28.10 30.57
N PRO A 395 -4.69 28.55 29.31
CA PRO A 395 -4.06 29.82 28.97
C PRO A 395 -4.67 31.04 29.67
N ALA A 396 -5.95 31.00 30.02
CA ALA A 396 -6.63 32.09 30.72
C ALA A 396 -6.36 32.11 32.24
N SER A 397 -5.77 31.05 32.81
CA SER A 397 -5.53 30.90 34.25
C SER A 397 -4.17 30.24 34.50
N LEU A 398 -3.10 31.00 34.26
CA LEU A 398 -1.72 30.55 34.44
C LEU A 398 -1.29 30.60 35.91
N SER A 399 -0.47 29.64 36.32
CA SER A 399 0.08 29.58 37.68
C SER A 399 1.48 28.98 37.72
N VAL A 400 2.39 29.59 38.49
CA VAL A 400 3.66 28.95 38.87
C VAL A 400 3.36 27.81 39.83
N ILE A 401 3.80 26.59 39.51
CA ILE A 401 3.58 25.39 40.34
C ILE A 401 4.84 24.93 41.05
N GLY A 402 6.02 25.31 40.55
CA GLY A 402 7.31 24.96 41.14
C GLY A 402 8.35 26.01 40.77
N SER A 403 9.34 26.20 41.65
CA SER A 403 10.46 27.10 41.41
C SER A 403 11.72 26.56 42.08
N LEU A 404 12.88 26.80 41.49
CA LEU A 404 14.19 26.40 42.01
C LEU A 404 15.23 27.47 41.70
N VAL A 405 15.95 27.93 42.71
CA VAL A 405 17.12 28.81 42.54
C VAL A 405 18.29 27.99 42.01
N ILE A 406 18.92 28.46 40.93
CA ILE A 406 20.00 27.79 40.23
C ILE A 406 21.08 28.81 39.89
N GLY A 407 22.28 28.63 40.44
CA GLY A 407 23.44 29.42 40.04
C GLY A 407 23.30 30.91 40.36
N THR A 408 24.02 31.74 39.60
CA THR A 408 24.09 33.20 39.86
C THR A 408 23.81 34.08 38.64
N ASN A 409 23.72 33.50 37.42
CA ASN A 409 23.33 34.22 36.21
C ASN A 409 22.89 33.22 35.12
N ILE A 410 21.67 32.70 35.19
CA ILE A 410 21.19 31.66 34.27
C ILE A 410 20.65 32.22 32.95
N LYS A 411 20.97 31.56 31.82
CA LYS A 411 20.70 32.10 30.47
C LYS A 411 19.73 31.29 29.61
N ALA A 412 19.81 29.97 29.66
CA ALA A 412 19.08 29.10 28.76
C ALA A 412 18.55 27.86 29.47
N VAL A 413 17.38 27.39 29.06
CA VAL A 413 16.81 26.10 29.47
C VAL A 413 16.41 25.28 28.26
N SER A 414 16.61 23.96 28.36
CA SER A 414 16.02 22.97 27.46
C SER A 414 15.63 21.76 28.27
N VAL A 415 14.53 21.12 27.90
CA VAL A 415 14.00 19.96 28.64
C VAL A 415 13.94 18.76 27.71
N GLN A 416 14.42 17.62 28.18
CA GLN A 416 14.29 16.33 27.48
C GLN A 416 13.79 15.29 28.47
N GLY A 417 12.53 14.90 28.32
CA GLY A 417 11.90 13.90 29.17
C GLY A 417 11.84 14.36 30.63
N ARG A 418 12.55 13.64 31.51
CA ARG A 418 12.56 13.91 32.96
C ARG A 418 13.48 15.06 33.38
N TYR A 419 14.40 15.50 32.51
CA TYR A 419 15.48 16.40 32.92
C TYR A 419 15.41 17.74 32.20
N ALA A 420 15.59 18.82 32.97
CA ALA A 420 15.83 20.17 32.46
C ALA A 420 17.33 20.50 32.58
N TYR A 421 17.88 21.05 31.51
CA TYR A 421 19.28 21.43 31.38
C TYR A 421 19.38 22.94 31.35
N ILE A 422 20.19 23.52 32.23
CA ILE A 422 20.25 24.97 32.45
C ILE A 422 21.69 25.47 32.41
N ILE A 423 21.90 26.52 31.62
CA ILE A 423 23.17 27.24 31.59
C ILE A 423 23.20 28.28 32.70
N ASP A 424 24.15 28.13 33.63
CA ASP A 424 24.56 29.15 34.57
C ASP A 424 25.83 29.85 34.05
N ASN A 425 25.66 31.05 33.53
CA ASN A 425 26.75 31.88 33.04
C ASN A 425 27.66 32.36 34.19
N GLY A 426 27.09 32.65 35.35
CA GLY A 426 27.81 33.19 36.50
C GLY A 426 28.72 32.15 37.14
N GLY A 427 28.24 30.91 37.25
CA GLY A 427 29.01 29.75 37.72
C GLY A 427 29.83 29.04 36.63
N SER A 428 29.71 29.44 35.35
CA SER A 428 30.28 28.71 34.20
C SER A 428 29.96 27.22 34.26
N ALA A 429 28.68 26.90 34.39
CA ALA A 429 28.21 25.53 34.60
C ALA A 429 26.95 25.18 33.79
N LEU A 430 26.85 23.91 33.43
CA LEU A 430 25.64 23.26 32.94
C LEU A 430 25.04 22.49 34.12
N ASN A 431 23.83 22.86 34.53
CA ASN A 431 23.10 22.23 35.63
C ASN A 431 22.03 21.29 35.06
N VAL A 432 21.86 20.13 35.70
CA VAL A 432 20.86 19.12 35.36
C VAL A 432 19.85 19.05 36.50
N ILE A 433 18.59 19.33 36.17
CA ILE A 433 17.49 19.41 37.12
C ILE A 433 16.50 18.29 36.82
N ASP A 434 16.15 17.50 37.83
CA ASP A 434 15.08 16.53 37.75
C ASP A 434 13.73 17.23 37.89
N VAL A 435 12.89 17.08 36.88
CA VAL A 435 11.55 17.66 36.81
C VAL A 435 10.44 16.60 36.78
N LYS A 436 10.73 15.38 37.27
CA LYS A 436 9.73 14.31 37.45
C LYS A 436 8.51 14.78 38.26
N ASN A 437 8.75 15.59 39.28
CA ASN A 437 7.70 16.32 39.99
C ASN A 437 7.83 17.82 39.67
N PRO A 438 7.06 18.34 38.70
CA PRO A 438 7.10 19.76 38.31
C PRO A 438 6.81 20.74 39.44
N ALA A 439 6.12 20.32 40.51
CA ALA A 439 5.86 21.18 41.67
C ALA A 439 7.03 21.25 42.66
N SER A 440 8.00 20.32 42.56
CA SER A 440 9.17 20.24 43.42
C SER A 440 10.41 19.81 42.62
N PRO A 441 10.88 20.66 41.67
CA PRO A 441 12.08 20.37 40.89
C PRO A 441 13.34 20.31 41.77
N THR A 442 14.27 19.42 41.45
CA THR A 442 15.51 19.24 42.24
C THR A 442 16.76 19.23 41.34
N SER A 443 17.84 19.87 41.80
CA SER A 443 19.14 19.77 41.12
C SER A 443 19.78 18.41 41.40
N VAL A 444 20.20 17.69 40.35
CA VAL A 444 20.74 16.33 40.46
C VAL A 444 22.18 16.19 39.99
N GLY A 445 22.68 17.12 39.17
CA GLY A 445 24.06 17.09 38.70
C GLY A 445 24.47 18.43 38.08
N SER A 446 25.78 18.68 38.00
CA SER A 446 26.32 19.79 37.24
C SER A 446 27.69 19.44 36.66
N VAL A 447 28.07 20.16 35.60
CA VAL A 447 29.40 20.06 34.98
C VAL A 447 29.89 21.45 34.62
N ALA A 448 31.18 21.70 34.83
CA ALA A 448 31.82 22.95 34.43
C ALA A 448 31.80 23.10 32.90
N THR A 449 31.41 24.28 32.43
CA THR A 449 31.44 24.63 31.00
C THR A 449 32.71 25.42 30.65
N GLY A 450 32.81 25.89 29.41
CA GLY A 450 33.75 26.96 29.07
C GLY A 450 33.32 28.30 29.65
N SER A 451 34.14 29.34 29.46
CA SER A 451 33.89 30.67 30.01
C SER A 451 32.68 31.36 29.37
N SER A 452 31.83 31.93 30.22
CA SER A 452 30.64 32.69 29.83
C SER A 452 29.68 31.93 28.90
N PRO A 453 29.12 30.78 29.34
CA PRO A 453 28.18 30.01 28.54
C PRO A 453 26.88 30.82 28.27
N GLN A 454 26.36 30.77 27.05
CA GLN A 454 25.27 31.66 26.58
C GLN A 454 23.99 30.91 26.23
N SER A 455 24.10 29.85 25.44
CA SER A 455 22.97 29.06 24.94
C SER A 455 23.31 27.58 24.93
N LEU A 456 22.28 26.75 25.03
CA LEU A 456 22.38 25.30 24.87
C LEU A 456 21.40 24.75 23.84
N SER A 457 21.69 23.56 23.33
CA SER A 457 20.77 22.73 22.56
C SER A 457 20.98 21.28 22.99
N VAL A 458 19.90 20.52 23.16
CA VAL A 458 19.94 19.14 23.67
C VAL A 458 19.46 18.21 22.58
N GLN A 459 20.23 17.16 22.28
CA GLN A 459 19.85 16.13 21.32
C GLN A 459 20.34 14.76 21.80
N GLY A 460 19.39 13.88 22.12
CA GLY A 460 19.70 12.59 22.73
C GLY A 460 20.56 12.75 23.98
N ARG A 461 21.68 12.01 24.05
CA ARG A 461 22.61 12.02 25.19
C ARG A 461 23.50 13.26 25.30
N TYR A 462 23.51 14.17 24.32
CA TYR A 462 24.44 15.29 24.30
C TYR A 462 23.75 16.64 24.49
N VAL A 463 24.42 17.49 25.25
CA VAL A 463 24.13 18.92 25.36
C VAL A 463 25.26 19.70 24.68
N TYR A 464 24.90 20.58 23.75
CA TYR A 464 25.82 21.44 23.03
C TYR A 464 25.70 22.85 23.61
N VAL A 465 26.80 23.42 24.09
CA VAL A 465 26.81 24.70 24.81
C VAL A 465 27.74 25.68 24.11
N THR A 466 27.25 26.89 23.86
CA THR A 466 28.06 27.99 23.35
C THR A 466 28.73 28.73 24.49
N ASN A 467 30.05 28.83 24.47
CA ASN A 467 30.86 29.52 25.47
C ASN A 467 31.33 30.86 24.89
N GLY A 468 30.68 31.94 25.29
CA GLY A 468 30.81 33.27 24.68
C GLY A 468 32.23 33.81 24.70
N THR A 469 32.83 33.97 25.88
CA THR A 469 34.22 34.47 25.97
C THR A 469 35.25 33.37 25.71
N GLY A 470 34.86 32.10 25.89
CA GLY A 470 35.68 30.96 25.50
C GLY A 470 35.83 30.78 23.98
N ASN A 471 34.95 31.38 23.16
CA ASN A 471 34.88 31.19 21.70
C ASN A 471 34.79 29.71 21.29
N THR A 472 34.05 28.90 22.05
CA THR A 472 33.92 27.47 21.79
C THR A 472 32.48 26.99 21.80
N LEU A 473 32.25 25.88 21.10
CA LEU A 473 31.10 25.00 21.29
C LEU A 473 31.55 23.80 22.14
N GLY A 474 31.11 23.74 23.39
CA GLY A 474 31.33 22.61 24.30
C GLY A 474 30.28 21.51 24.08
N ILE A 475 30.68 20.26 24.24
CA ILE A 475 29.83 19.08 24.10
C ILE A 475 29.89 18.29 25.41
N TYR A 476 28.73 18.07 26.01
CA TYR A 476 28.59 17.43 27.31
C TYR A 476 27.71 16.19 27.16
N ASP A 477 28.18 15.07 27.69
CA ASP A 477 27.41 13.85 27.81
C ASP A 477 26.57 13.88 29.08
N VAL A 478 25.27 13.67 28.90
CA VAL A 478 24.26 13.70 29.97
C VAL A 478 23.53 12.36 30.09
N SER A 479 24.10 11.28 29.56
CA SER A 479 23.56 9.92 29.71
C SER A 479 23.44 9.49 31.17
N THR A 480 24.28 10.06 32.04
CA THR A 480 24.22 9.89 33.50
C THR A 480 23.87 11.24 34.14
N PRO A 481 22.59 11.55 34.37
CA PRO A 481 22.13 12.88 34.79
C PRO A 481 22.74 13.40 36.09
N THR A 482 23.17 12.51 36.98
CA THR A 482 23.83 12.85 38.25
C THR A 482 25.33 13.13 38.11
N ALA A 483 25.93 12.75 36.99
CA ALA A 483 27.34 12.92 36.69
C ALA A 483 27.53 13.29 35.21
N PRO A 484 26.99 14.44 34.76
CA PRO A 484 27.24 14.92 33.41
C PRO A 484 28.74 15.19 33.22
N ALA A 485 29.25 14.94 32.02
CA ALA A 485 30.69 15.03 31.73
C ALA A 485 30.96 15.81 30.44
N SER A 486 32.00 16.64 30.43
CA SER A 486 32.51 17.24 29.20
C SER A 486 33.20 16.16 28.35
N VAL A 487 32.76 15.98 27.11
CA VAL A 487 33.32 14.97 26.19
C VAL A 487 34.06 15.59 25.02
N GLY A 488 33.91 16.88 24.79
CA GLY A 488 34.62 17.58 23.73
C GLY A 488 34.36 19.07 23.73
N THR A 489 35.21 19.78 23.02
CA THR A 489 35.05 21.22 22.78
C THR A 489 35.68 21.53 21.44
N VAL A 490 35.03 22.37 20.64
CA VAL A 490 35.52 22.82 19.35
C VAL A 490 35.53 24.34 19.28
N GLY A 491 36.57 24.91 18.68
CA GLY A 491 36.64 26.34 18.42
C GLY A 491 35.55 26.80 17.46
N THR A 492 35.02 27.99 17.69
CA THR A 492 34.07 28.67 16.81
C THR A 492 34.48 30.12 16.56
N GLY A 493 33.57 30.96 16.06
CA GLY A 493 33.83 32.38 15.93
C GLY A 493 33.81 33.11 17.28
N ASN A 494 34.04 34.41 17.24
CA ASN A 494 34.12 35.24 18.43
C ASN A 494 32.71 35.50 18.99
N LEU A 495 32.56 35.29 20.30
CA LEU A 495 31.33 35.48 21.05
C LEU A 495 30.15 34.66 20.48
N PRO A 496 30.20 33.31 20.55
CA PRO A 496 29.05 32.47 20.21
C PRO A 496 27.95 32.66 21.24
N ILE A 497 26.73 32.97 20.77
CA ILE A 497 25.60 33.31 21.66
C ILE A 497 24.36 32.46 21.45
N ALA A 498 24.25 31.75 20.33
CA ALA A 498 23.11 30.90 20.03
C ALA A 498 23.57 29.63 19.32
N VAL A 499 22.92 28.51 19.65
CA VAL A 499 23.13 27.22 18.98
C VAL A 499 21.78 26.56 18.72
N SER A 500 21.60 26.02 17.53
CA SER A 500 20.49 25.14 17.18
C SER A 500 21.06 23.85 16.61
N VAL A 501 20.60 22.70 17.11
CA VAL A 501 21.05 21.37 16.65
C VAL A 501 19.88 20.64 16.04
N VAL A 502 20.00 20.27 14.77
CA VAL A 502 18.96 19.56 14.01
C VAL A 502 19.61 18.41 13.24
N GLY A 503 19.14 17.19 13.51
CA GLY A 503 19.65 15.99 12.86
C GLY A 503 21.14 15.81 13.13
N ARG A 504 21.97 15.89 12.08
CA ARG A 504 23.42 15.68 12.16
C ARG A 504 24.23 16.96 12.40
N TYR A 505 23.59 18.14 12.36
CA TYR A 505 24.31 19.40 12.29
C TYR A 505 23.97 20.35 13.43
N ALA A 506 25.00 21.03 13.94
CA ALA A 506 24.87 22.16 14.85
C ALA A 506 25.16 23.47 14.11
N TYR A 507 24.35 24.48 14.41
CA TYR A 507 24.33 25.80 13.77
C TYR A 507 24.57 26.85 14.84
N VAL A 508 25.72 27.52 14.80
CA VAL A 508 26.19 28.45 15.86
C VAL A 508 26.25 29.87 15.32
N ILE A 509 25.60 30.81 16.01
CA ILE A 509 25.72 32.25 15.73
C ILE A 509 26.85 32.85 16.55
N ASN A 510 27.83 33.41 15.86
CA ASN A 510 28.95 34.13 16.42
C ASN A 510 28.68 35.63 16.32
N TYR A 511 28.32 36.25 17.46
CA TYR A 511 27.84 37.62 17.51
C TYR A 511 28.87 38.63 17.02
N THR A 512 30.13 38.49 17.42
CA THR A 512 31.19 39.45 17.06
C THR A 512 31.80 39.12 15.70
N SER A 513 31.94 37.84 15.35
CA SER A 513 32.40 37.45 14.01
C SER A 513 31.35 37.66 12.92
N ASN A 514 30.09 37.90 13.27
CA ASN A 514 28.97 38.09 12.34
C ASN A 514 28.74 36.88 11.42
N THR A 515 29.00 35.67 11.91
CA THR A 515 28.88 34.43 11.15
C THR A 515 27.90 33.45 11.75
N LEU A 516 27.24 32.67 10.88
CA LEU A 516 26.63 31.39 11.21
C LEU A 516 27.63 30.30 10.84
N THR A 517 28.13 29.55 11.82
CA THR A 517 29.10 28.46 11.62
C THR A 517 28.41 27.12 11.85
N THR A 518 28.68 26.17 10.97
CA THR A 518 28.07 24.84 10.96
C THR A 518 29.05 23.76 11.39
N TYR A 519 28.59 22.77 12.15
CA TYR A 519 29.38 21.65 12.64
C TYR A 519 28.68 20.33 12.37
N ASP A 520 29.44 19.30 12.02
CA ASP A 520 28.97 17.91 12.01
C ASP A 520 29.03 17.37 13.43
N VAL A 521 27.87 17.13 14.03
CA VAL A 521 27.75 16.56 15.37
C VAL A 521 27.41 15.06 15.34
N GLY A 522 27.42 14.46 14.15
CA GLY A 522 27.06 13.07 13.87
C GLY A 522 25.59 12.72 14.09
N GLY A 523 25.27 11.44 13.87
CA GLY A 523 23.91 10.92 13.76
C GLY A 523 23.81 9.93 12.60
N ALA A 524 22.81 9.05 12.65
CA ALA A 524 22.60 8.02 11.64
C ALA A 524 21.56 8.48 10.61
N TYR A 525 21.95 8.57 9.35
CA TYR A 525 20.98 8.52 8.25
C TYR A 525 20.70 7.05 7.95
N VAL A 526 19.50 6.59 8.29
CA VAL A 526 19.08 5.21 8.10
C VAL A 526 18.07 5.20 6.96
N GLN A 527 18.46 4.70 5.79
CA GLN A 527 17.57 4.64 4.62
C GLN A 527 16.38 3.70 4.86
N GLN A 528 16.56 2.65 5.68
CA GLN A 528 15.53 1.72 6.11
C GLN A 528 15.84 1.21 7.52
N LEU A 529 14.87 1.32 8.45
CA LEU A 529 14.98 0.81 9.82
C LEU A 529 14.05 -0.41 9.97
N GLU A 530 14.64 -1.58 10.22
CA GLU A 530 13.91 -2.79 10.61
C GLU A 530 14.29 -3.14 12.04
N ALA A 531 13.34 -3.04 12.98
CA ALA A 531 13.56 -3.25 14.39
C ALA A 531 12.35 -3.93 15.04
N GLY A 532 12.59 -4.82 16.01
CA GLY A 532 11.50 -5.46 16.78
C GLY A 532 10.75 -4.48 17.69
N GLY A 533 11.35 -3.33 18.01
CA GLY A 533 10.73 -2.21 18.73
C GLY A 533 11.62 -0.97 18.65
N ALA A 534 11.01 0.22 18.59
CA ALA A 534 11.70 1.50 18.61
C ALA A 534 11.06 2.43 19.64
N GLU A 535 11.83 2.81 20.67
CA GLU A 535 11.44 3.86 21.60
C GLU A 535 11.91 5.21 21.06
N LEU A 536 10.96 6.07 20.70
CA LEU A 536 11.24 7.35 20.05
C LEU A 536 10.63 8.48 20.87
N GLY A 537 11.41 9.54 21.12
CA GLY A 537 10.86 10.77 21.72
C GLY A 537 9.88 11.46 20.78
N THR A 538 10.22 11.54 19.48
CA THR A 538 9.36 12.10 18.42
C THR A 538 9.55 11.32 17.12
N LEU A 539 8.46 10.94 16.45
CA LEU A 539 8.46 10.41 15.08
C LEU A 539 7.89 11.49 14.14
N SER A 540 8.73 12.07 13.28
CA SER A 540 8.31 13.01 12.23
C SER A 540 8.53 12.38 10.87
N VAL A 541 7.48 12.31 10.05
CA VAL A 541 7.49 11.67 8.73
C VAL A 541 7.05 12.69 7.69
N ASN A 542 7.90 12.92 6.68
CA ASN A 542 7.61 13.87 5.59
C ASN A 542 6.72 13.27 4.48
N GLY A 543 6.52 11.94 4.53
CA GLY A 543 5.65 11.20 3.63
C GLY A 543 4.56 10.46 4.40
N ASN A 544 4.35 9.18 4.04
CA ASN A 544 3.32 8.35 4.65
C ASN A 544 3.90 7.47 5.78
N THR A 545 3.12 7.32 6.85
CA THR A 545 3.33 6.28 7.86
C THR A 545 2.29 5.18 7.64
N GLN A 546 2.72 3.94 7.39
CA GLN A 546 1.83 2.79 7.26
C GLN A 546 2.04 1.86 8.45
N LEU A 547 0.96 1.57 9.18
CA LEU A 547 0.92 0.61 10.29
C LEU A 547 0.06 -0.57 9.85
N VAL A 548 0.63 -1.77 9.82
CA VAL A 548 -0.07 -2.98 9.35
C VAL A 548 -0.96 -3.57 10.46
N GLY A 549 -0.61 -3.33 11.72
CA GLY A 549 -1.40 -3.71 12.90
C GLY A 549 -1.99 -2.49 13.61
N ASP A 550 -2.13 -2.60 14.93
CA ASP A 550 -2.76 -1.57 15.75
C ASP A 550 -1.82 -0.39 16.04
N ALA A 551 -2.40 0.80 16.08
CA ALA A 551 -1.75 2.02 16.57
C ALA A 551 -2.45 2.47 17.86
N ILE A 552 -1.74 2.40 18.99
CA ILE A 552 -2.26 2.84 20.29
C ILE A 552 -1.74 4.25 20.58
N ILE A 553 -2.63 5.23 20.65
CA ILE A 553 -2.31 6.63 20.97
C ILE A 553 -2.92 6.95 22.33
N ASN A 554 -2.08 7.03 23.37
CA ASN A 554 -2.53 7.33 24.73
C ASN A 554 -2.88 8.82 24.95
N GLY A 555 -2.47 9.70 24.01
CA GLY A 555 -2.79 11.13 24.01
C GLY A 555 -3.90 11.48 23.01
N GLY A 556 -3.78 12.64 22.35
CA GLY A 556 -4.70 13.05 21.28
C GLY A 556 -4.16 12.75 19.88
N LEU A 557 -5.05 12.41 18.95
CA LEU A 557 -4.77 12.35 17.50
C LEU A 557 -5.35 13.61 16.83
N SER A 558 -4.48 14.40 16.19
CA SER A 558 -4.89 15.56 15.38
C SER A 558 -4.59 15.30 13.91
N VAL A 559 -5.58 15.48 13.04
CA VAL A 559 -5.47 15.25 11.59
C VAL A 559 -5.77 16.56 10.86
N GLY A 560 -4.82 17.02 10.05
CA GLY A 560 -4.90 18.35 9.45
C GLY A 560 -5.88 18.48 8.27
N SER A 561 -6.19 17.39 7.56
CA SER A 561 -7.07 17.44 6.38
C SER A 561 -8.25 16.48 6.47
N ALA A 562 -8.02 15.17 6.39
CA ALA A 562 -9.08 14.17 6.47
C ALA A 562 -8.58 12.89 7.13
N ALA A 563 -9.42 12.28 7.96
CA ALA A 563 -9.21 10.94 8.50
C ALA A 563 -10.20 9.98 7.83
N GLN A 564 -9.69 9.00 7.07
CA GLN A 564 -10.50 7.94 6.50
C GLN A 564 -10.42 6.71 7.40
N ILE A 565 -11.57 6.23 7.87
CA ILE A 565 -11.68 5.04 8.72
C ILE A 565 -12.54 4.03 7.98
N SER A 566 -11.91 2.97 7.48
CA SER A 566 -12.62 1.89 6.76
C SER A 566 -13.24 0.84 7.70
N GLY A 567 -13.15 1.04 9.01
CA GLY A 567 -13.67 0.16 10.06
C GLY A 567 -14.48 0.90 11.11
N ALA A 568 -14.65 0.30 12.30
CA ALA A 568 -15.35 0.94 13.40
C ALA A 568 -14.50 2.05 14.05
N LEU A 569 -15.09 3.22 14.27
CA LEU A 569 -14.55 4.27 15.13
C LEU A 569 -15.28 4.21 16.48
N THR A 570 -14.58 3.86 17.55
CA THR A 570 -15.10 3.92 18.93
C THR A 570 -14.44 5.10 19.64
N VAL A 571 -15.25 6.05 20.12
CA VAL A 571 -14.78 7.18 20.93
C VAL A 571 -15.41 7.05 22.31
N GLY A 572 -14.59 6.95 23.35
CA GLY A 572 -15.07 6.72 24.72
C GLY A 572 -15.83 7.91 25.33
N GLN A 573 -15.72 9.10 24.73
CA GLN A 573 -16.34 10.35 25.18
C GLN A 573 -17.21 10.92 24.03
N SER A 574 -17.09 12.22 23.73
CA SER A 574 -17.85 12.87 22.66
C SER A 574 -17.10 12.92 21.31
N VAL A 575 -17.86 12.86 20.21
CA VAL A 575 -17.38 13.18 18.86
C VAL A 575 -18.03 14.49 18.44
N GLN A 576 -17.23 15.50 18.11
CA GLN A 576 -17.72 16.81 17.64
C GLN A 576 -17.27 17.05 16.19
N PHE A 577 -18.23 17.32 15.30
CA PHE A 577 -17.97 17.69 13.91
C PHE A 577 -18.22 19.19 13.74
N ASN A 578 -17.20 19.96 13.36
CA ASN A 578 -17.31 21.38 13.02
C ASN A 578 -17.55 21.57 11.51
N GLY A 579 -18.64 20.99 11.00
CA GLY A 579 -19.00 20.96 9.59
C GLY A 579 -20.06 19.89 9.30
N ASP A 580 -20.25 19.56 8.02
CA ASP A 580 -21.23 18.56 7.60
C ASP A 580 -20.82 17.15 8.02
N PHE A 581 -21.75 16.40 8.64
CA PHE A 581 -21.62 14.97 8.90
C PHE A 581 -22.24 14.18 7.73
N GLY A 582 -21.40 13.77 6.77
CA GLY A 582 -21.81 12.98 5.62
C GLY A 582 -21.55 11.49 5.82
N VAL A 583 -22.57 10.65 5.63
CA VAL A 583 -22.43 9.19 5.59
C VAL A 583 -22.95 8.66 4.25
N GLY A 584 -22.17 7.80 3.59
CA GLY A 584 -22.58 7.16 2.34
C GLY A 584 -23.61 6.03 2.51
N GLY A 585 -24.04 5.75 3.74
CA GLY A 585 -24.94 4.65 4.10
C GLY A 585 -25.84 4.99 5.29
N ARG A 586 -26.46 3.97 5.90
CA ARG A 586 -27.36 4.15 7.06
C ARG A 586 -26.58 4.60 8.30
N VAL A 587 -26.98 5.72 8.92
CA VAL A 587 -26.59 6.05 10.31
C VAL A 587 -27.51 5.30 11.27
N ASN A 588 -26.94 4.51 12.19
CA ASN A 588 -27.69 3.93 13.30
C ASN A 588 -27.23 4.59 14.60
N LEU A 589 -28.06 5.48 15.16
CA LEU A 589 -27.82 6.13 16.45
C LEU A 589 -28.63 5.38 17.51
N GLN A 590 -27.96 4.50 18.26
CA GLN A 590 -28.58 3.65 19.28
C GLN A 590 -27.93 3.92 20.64
N ASN A 591 -28.74 4.20 21.65
CA ASN A 591 -28.26 4.17 23.03
C ASN A 591 -28.26 2.72 23.53
N VAL A 592 -27.24 2.33 24.29
CA VAL A 592 -27.12 0.98 24.86
C VAL A 592 -28.19 0.72 25.94
N ILE A 593 -28.81 1.78 26.47
CA ILE A 593 -29.88 1.76 27.48
C ILE A 593 -30.97 2.75 27.06
N ASN A 594 -32.24 2.48 27.42
CA ASN A 594 -33.34 3.43 27.24
C ASN A 594 -32.99 4.80 27.84
N SER A 595 -33.21 5.89 27.09
CA SER A 595 -32.85 7.25 27.50
C SER A 595 -33.92 8.27 27.10
N THR A 596 -34.15 9.22 27.99
CA THR A 596 -35.05 10.36 27.78
C THR A 596 -34.51 11.41 26.81
N THR A 597 -33.24 11.29 26.41
CA THR A 597 -32.54 12.23 25.52
C THR A 597 -31.72 11.51 24.44
N ALA A 598 -32.18 10.34 24.00
CA ALA A 598 -31.40 9.41 23.19
C ALA A 598 -30.81 10.02 21.90
N VAL A 599 -31.52 10.99 21.28
CA VAL A 599 -30.96 11.83 20.20
C VAL A 599 -31.46 13.27 20.39
N GLN A 600 -30.53 14.22 20.55
CA GLN A 600 -30.83 15.65 20.62
C GLN A 600 -30.12 16.40 19.49
N ILE A 601 -30.84 17.32 18.83
CA ILE A 601 -30.24 18.31 17.93
C ILE A 601 -30.43 19.67 18.58
N ASN A 602 -29.34 20.36 18.86
CA ASN A 602 -29.33 21.64 19.55
C ASN A 602 -28.98 22.78 18.58
N ASN A 603 -29.48 23.98 18.83
CA ASN A 603 -28.97 25.16 18.15
C ASN A 603 -27.60 25.59 18.74
N ALA A 604 -26.97 26.61 18.14
CA ALA A 604 -25.67 27.14 18.56
C ALA A 604 -25.64 27.68 20.01
N ALA A 605 -26.80 27.99 20.60
CA ALA A 605 -26.94 28.40 22.00
C ALA A 605 -27.16 27.22 22.96
N GLY A 606 -27.11 25.97 22.47
CA GLY A 606 -27.32 24.77 23.27
C GLY A 606 -28.78 24.40 23.52
N VAL A 607 -29.73 25.03 22.83
CA VAL A 607 -31.17 24.77 23.01
C VAL A 607 -31.64 23.60 22.15
N ASN A 608 -32.32 22.62 22.74
CA ASN A 608 -32.86 21.45 22.05
C ASN A 608 -33.96 21.85 21.03
N LEU A 609 -33.77 21.49 19.76
CA LEU A 609 -34.73 21.68 18.68
C LEU A 609 -35.46 20.38 18.31
N PHE A 610 -34.81 19.24 18.53
CA PHE A 610 -35.32 17.90 18.29
C PHE A 610 -34.89 16.99 19.43
N THR A 611 -35.80 16.19 19.98
CA THR A 611 -35.48 15.17 20.99
C THR A 611 -36.22 13.88 20.66
N ALA A 612 -35.48 12.79 20.44
CA ALA A 612 -36.04 11.45 20.44
C ALA A 612 -35.85 10.84 21.84
N ASP A 613 -36.98 10.61 22.51
CA ASP A 613 -37.05 9.96 23.82
C ASP A 613 -37.43 8.49 23.60
N THR A 614 -36.46 7.60 23.80
CA THR A 614 -36.66 6.16 23.62
C THR A 614 -37.25 5.48 24.85
N THR A 615 -37.24 6.16 26.01
CA THR A 615 -37.88 5.68 27.23
C THR A 615 -39.40 5.85 27.16
N ASN A 616 -39.86 6.97 26.65
CA ASN A 616 -41.28 7.32 26.57
C ASN A 616 -41.88 7.12 25.17
N PHE A 617 -41.09 6.64 24.21
CA PHE A 617 -41.48 6.45 22.81
C PHE A 617 -42.01 7.73 22.14
N THR A 618 -41.40 8.88 22.44
CA THR A 618 -41.83 10.18 21.90
C THR A 618 -40.75 10.85 21.06
N VAL A 619 -41.15 11.49 19.96
CA VAL A 619 -40.30 12.42 19.19
C VAL A 619 -40.86 13.82 19.38
N GLN A 620 -40.08 14.69 20.01
CA GLN A 620 -40.45 16.07 20.31
C GLN A 620 -39.68 17.04 19.43
N ILE A 621 -40.38 18.02 18.85
CA ILE A 621 -39.82 19.14 18.09
C ILE A 621 -40.26 20.43 18.79
N GLY A 622 -39.30 21.26 19.21
CA GLY A 622 -39.54 22.49 19.97
C GLY A 622 -39.55 22.35 21.51
N LEU A 623 -39.75 23.47 22.21
CA LEU A 623 -39.66 23.58 23.68
C LEU A 623 -40.96 23.16 24.40
N LEU A 624 -40.83 22.65 25.63
CA LEU A 624 -41.96 22.47 26.56
C LEU A 624 -42.31 23.82 27.21
N GLY A 625 -43.25 24.56 26.61
CA GLY A 625 -43.73 25.85 27.12
C GLY A 625 -44.33 26.74 26.02
N THR A 626 -44.95 27.86 26.40
CA THR A 626 -45.51 28.84 25.44
C THR A 626 -44.39 29.48 24.62
N ASP A 627 -44.29 29.09 23.37
CA ASP A 627 -43.35 29.62 22.38
C ASP A 627 -44.08 30.60 21.45
N SER A 628 -43.56 31.82 21.30
CA SER A 628 -44.08 32.79 20.34
C SER A 628 -43.66 32.51 18.89
N ASN A 629 -42.75 31.56 18.67
CA ASN A 629 -42.27 31.10 17.36
C ASN A 629 -42.24 29.57 17.31
N ALA A 630 -43.40 28.94 17.08
CA ALA A 630 -43.48 27.48 16.97
C ALA A 630 -42.56 26.93 15.85
N ALA A 631 -41.70 25.97 16.20
CA ALA A 631 -40.98 25.19 15.21
C ALA A 631 -41.98 24.31 14.43
N LEU A 632 -42.26 24.67 13.18
CA LEU A 632 -43.20 23.95 12.31
C LEU A 632 -42.56 22.64 11.82
N PHE A 633 -43.10 21.48 12.23
CA PHE A 633 -42.75 20.20 11.61
C PHE A 633 -43.47 20.08 10.27
N VAL A 634 -42.79 20.47 9.20
CA VAL A 634 -43.28 20.29 7.82
C VAL A 634 -42.97 18.86 7.40
N LEU A 635 -43.97 17.98 7.41
CA LEU A 635 -43.92 16.72 6.67
C LEU A 635 -43.81 17.05 5.17
N ASP A 636 -42.93 16.36 4.45
CA ASP A 636 -42.67 16.60 3.03
C ASP A 636 -43.98 16.66 2.21
N SER A 637 -44.03 17.54 1.21
CA SER A 637 -45.21 17.79 0.39
C SER A 637 -45.09 17.11 -0.96
N TYR A 638 -45.93 16.12 -1.23
CA TYR A 638 -45.95 15.47 -2.54
C TYR A 638 -46.96 16.19 -3.44
N ASN A 639 -46.48 16.73 -4.56
CA ASN A 639 -47.24 17.61 -5.44
C ASN A 639 -47.76 16.93 -6.71
N GLN A 640 -47.85 15.60 -6.73
CA GLN A 640 -48.39 14.85 -7.87
C GLN A 640 -49.78 14.29 -7.56
N ALA A 641 -50.58 14.04 -8.60
CA ALA A 641 -51.97 13.59 -8.50
C ALA A 641 -52.15 12.13 -7.98
N THR A 642 -51.05 11.44 -7.66
CA THR A 642 -51.04 10.06 -7.16
C THR A 642 -50.39 10.01 -5.77
N ASP A 643 -50.43 8.87 -5.10
CA ASP A 643 -49.58 8.66 -3.92
C ASP A 643 -48.22 8.09 -4.29
N PRO A 644 -47.15 8.40 -3.53
CA PRO A 644 -45.86 7.73 -3.65
C PRO A 644 -45.94 6.28 -3.14
N THR A 645 -44.87 5.51 -3.24
CA THR A 645 -44.79 4.18 -2.60
C THR A 645 -44.72 4.32 -1.07
N GLY A 646 -45.59 3.65 -0.33
CA GLY A 646 -45.69 3.79 1.14
C GLY A 646 -45.32 2.54 1.94
N PHE A 647 -45.19 2.72 3.26
CA PHE A 647 -45.00 1.66 4.27
C PHE A 647 -45.98 1.90 5.43
N ASN A 648 -46.48 0.85 6.09
CA ASN A 648 -47.52 1.00 7.11
C ASN A 648 -47.08 1.93 8.24
N GLY A 649 -47.87 2.98 8.49
CA GLY A 649 -47.58 4.07 9.43
C GLY A 649 -47.03 5.35 8.78
N ALA A 650 -46.73 5.34 7.48
CA ALA A 650 -46.28 6.55 6.78
C ALA A 650 -47.41 7.59 6.66
N MET A 651 -47.07 8.87 6.82
CA MET A 651 -48.00 10.01 6.68
C MET A 651 -47.35 11.16 5.92
N TYR A 652 -48.05 11.75 4.95
CA TYR A 652 -47.60 12.97 4.26
C TYR A 652 -48.79 13.81 3.77
N TYR A 653 -48.57 15.08 3.42
CA TYR A 653 -49.60 15.93 2.81
C TYR A 653 -49.45 15.95 1.29
N ASN A 654 -50.47 15.46 0.58
CA ASN A 654 -50.53 15.55 -0.87
C ASN A 654 -51.14 16.88 -1.27
N THR A 655 -50.34 17.80 -1.83
CA THR A 655 -50.79 19.14 -2.20
C THR A 655 -51.63 19.16 -3.47
N SER A 656 -51.51 18.14 -4.33
CA SER A 656 -52.33 18.00 -5.54
C SER A 656 -53.70 17.38 -5.26
N LEU A 657 -53.79 16.49 -4.26
CA LEU A 657 -55.05 15.92 -3.78
C LEU A 657 -55.69 16.74 -2.64
N ASN A 658 -54.96 17.73 -2.09
CA ASN A 658 -55.32 18.52 -0.91
C ASN A 658 -55.68 17.68 0.33
N LYS A 659 -54.92 16.61 0.59
CA LYS A 659 -55.26 15.61 1.63
C LYS A 659 -54.03 15.15 2.40
N PHE A 660 -54.18 14.93 3.71
CA PHE A 660 -53.24 14.13 4.50
C PHE A 660 -53.47 12.65 4.18
N ARG A 661 -52.44 11.98 3.69
CA ARG A 661 -52.46 10.57 3.26
C ARG A 661 -51.70 9.73 4.28
N CYS A 662 -52.30 8.62 4.70
CA CYS A 662 -51.79 7.66 5.68
C CYS A 662 -51.68 6.30 5.01
N TYR A 663 -50.50 5.69 5.03
CA TYR A 663 -50.34 4.35 4.49
C TYR A 663 -50.61 3.33 5.58
N GLN A 664 -51.65 2.53 5.38
CA GLN A 664 -52.06 1.50 6.32
C GLN A 664 -52.54 0.28 5.54
N ASN A 665 -52.26 -0.91 6.07
CA ASN A 665 -52.53 -2.19 5.41
C ASN A 665 -52.03 -2.30 3.96
N GLY A 666 -50.88 -1.68 3.65
CA GLY A 666 -50.29 -1.79 2.32
C GLY A 666 -50.87 -0.84 1.27
N ALA A 667 -51.68 0.15 1.66
CA ALA A 667 -52.23 1.14 0.75
C ALA A 667 -52.36 2.53 1.40
N TRP A 668 -52.31 3.59 0.58
CA TRP A 668 -52.57 4.96 1.03
C TRP A 668 -54.07 5.22 1.15
N ALA A 669 -54.50 5.55 2.37
CA ALA A 669 -55.83 6.05 2.68
C ALA A 669 -55.76 7.52 3.14
N ASP A 670 -56.89 8.19 3.24
CA ASP A 670 -56.94 9.52 3.86
C ASP A 670 -56.76 9.35 5.38
N CYS A 671 -55.82 10.10 5.96
CA CYS A 671 -55.53 10.03 7.40
C CYS A 671 -56.71 10.43 8.27
N ILE A 672 -57.48 11.40 7.79
CA ILE A 672 -58.68 11.89 8.44
C ILE A 672 -59.82 11.36 7.57
N GLY A 673 -60.44 10.27 8.01
CA GLY A 673 -61.60 9.72 7.31
C GLY A 673 -62.67 10.79 7.17
N SER A 674 -63.15 11.05 5.96
CA SER A 674 -64.22 12.01 5.70
C SER A 674 -65.47 11.55 6.46
N GLY A 675 -65.80 12.21 7.57
CA GLY A 675 -66.92 11.81 8.42
C GLY A 675 -68.26 11.91 7.70
N SER A 676 -68.94 10.77 7.55
CA SER A 676 -70.39 10.65 7.74
C SER A 676 -70.72 9.24 8.29
N GLY A 677 -71.40 9.19 9.44
CA GLY A 677 -72.17 8.02 9.89
C GLY A 677 -73.38 7.78 8.98
N ALA A 678 -74.19 6.72 9.10
CA ALA A 678 -74.47 5.84 10.24
C ALA A 678 -75.16 4.52 9.79
N SER A 679 -75.30 3.56 10.73
CA SER A 679 -76.24 2.39 10.72
C SER A 679 -75.96 1.26 9.72
N LEU A 680 -76.02 -0.05 10.01
CA LEU A 680 -76.55 -0.93 11.08
C LEU A 680 -75.67 -2.23 11.09
N SER A 681 -75.52 -3.03 12.14
CA SER A 681 -75.63 -2.88 13.59
C SER A 681 -74.84 -4.02 14.25
N ALA A 682 -74.47 -3.81 15.51
CA ALA A 682 -74.06 -4.86 16.44
C ALA A 682 -75.22 -5.83 16.70
N ASN A 683 -74.95 -7.12 16.48
CA ASN A 683 -75.50 -8.33 17.12
C ASN A 683 -75.43 -9.45 16.08
N ASN A 684 -74.38 -10.27 16.14
CA ASN A 684 -74.46 -11.74 16.02
C ASN A 684 -73.05 -12.32 15.84
N THR A 685 -72.51 -12.82 16.94
CA THR A 685 -71.42 -13.77 17.01
C THR A 685 -71.86 -15.06 16.33
N TRP A 686 -71.21 -15.52 15.25
CA TRP A 686 -71.32 -16.91 14.81
C TRP A 686 -69.93 -17.45 14.42
N THR A 687 -69.47 -18.40 15.24
CA THR A 687 -68.22 -19.14 15.12
C THR A 687 -68.46 -20.37 14.26
N GLY A 688 -68.03 -20.34 12.98
CA GLY A 688 -68.09 -21.50 12.09
C GLY A 688 -68.54 -21.13 10.67
N THR A 689 -67.79 -21.62 9.69
CA THR A 689 -67.77 -21.23 8.27
C THR A 689 -69.13 -21.33 7.57
N ASN A 690 -69.67 -20.19 7.12
CA ASN A 690 -70.11 -19.98 5.74
C ASN A 690 -70.39 -18.50 5.42
N LEU A 691 -70.01 -18.13 4.20
CA LEU A 691 -69.80 -16.79 3.65
C LEU A 691 -71.10 -16.24 3.03
N PHE A 692 -71.62 -15.10 3.50
CA PHE A 692 -72.61 -14.33 2.73
C PHE A 692 -72.19 -12.86 2.69
N LYS A 693 -71.71 -12.43 1.52
CA LYS A 693 -71.33 -11.05 1.21
C LYS A 693 -72.50 -10.41 0.45
N THR A 694 -73.17 -9.43 1.04
CA THR A 694 -74.13 -8.57 0.32
C THR A 694 -73.45 -7.24 0.01
N THR A 695 -72.84 -7.15 -1.17
CA THR A 695 -72.46 -5.87 -1.76
C THR A 695 -73.66 -5.36 -2.58
N SER A 696 -74.19 -4.20 -2.19
CA SER A 696 -75.17 -3.36 -2.92
C SER A 696 -76.57 -3.94 -3.24
N ALA A 697 -77.56 -3.42 -2.52
CA ALA A 697 -78.99 -3.27 -2.79
C ALA A 697 -79.90 -4.43 -3.28
N SER A 698 -79.53 -5.40 -4.14
CA SER A 698 -80.54 -6.37 -4.65
C SER A 698 -80.07 -7.75 -5.13
N ALA A 699 -78.79 -8.11 -5.07
CA ALA A 699 -78.32 -9.39 -5.61
C ALA A 699 -77.22 -10.07 -4.79
N LEU A 700 -77.25 -11.40 -4.72
CA LEU A 700 -76.14 -12.22 -4.26
C LEU A 700 -75.25 -12.55 -5.48
N GLN A 701 -74.00 -12.12 -5.44
CA GLN A 701 -73.03 -12.35 -6.51
C GLN A 701 -71.89 -13.25 -6.05
N ILE A 702 -71.53 -14.21 -6.89
CA ILE A 702 -70.31 -14.98 -6.81
C ILE A 702 -69.42 -14.59 -7.99
N GLN A 703 -68.26 -14.04 -7.67
CA GLN A 703 -67.25 -13.63 -8.63
C GLN A 703 -66.00 -14.50 -8.48
N ASN A 704 -65.28 -14.68 -9.57
CA ASN A 704 -63.93 -15.24 -9.48
C ASN A 704 -62.92 -14.15 -9.03
N ALA A 705 -61.65 -14.54 -8.86
CA ALA A 705 -60.59 -13.62 -8.47
C ALA A 705 -60.34 -12.47 -9.46
N SER A 706 -60.80 -12.57 -10.72
CA SER A 706 -60.72 -11.51 -11.72
C SER A 706 -61.95 -10.59 -11.77
N SER A 707 -62.82 -10.66 -10.74
CA SER A 707 -64.08 -9.92 -10.63
C SER A 707 -65.10 -10.20 -11.73
N ALA A 708 -64.90 -11.27 -12.52
CA ALA A 708 -65.91 -11.72 -13.47
C ALA A 708 -67.04 -12.39 -12.71
N THR A 709 -68.27 -11.96 -12.98
CA THR A 709 -69.45 -12.52 -12.33
C THR A 709 -69.72 -13.90 -12.90
N LEU A 710 -69.62 -14.92 -12.05
CA LEU A 710 -69.85 -16.32 -12.42
C LEU A 710 -71.29 -16.74 -12.16
N LEU A 711 -71.86 -16.24 -11.06
CA LEU A 711 -73.24 -16.47 -10.70
C LEU A 711 -73.82 -15.22 -10.07
N THR A 712 -74.98 -14.81 -10.55
CA THR A 712 -75.82 -13.82 -9.88
C THR A 712 -77.17 -14.44 -9.57
N ALA A 713 -77.55 -14.43 -8.29
CA ALA A 713 -78.93 -14.60 -7.86
C ALA A 713 -79.49 -13.20 -7.58
N ASP A 714 -80.27 -12.69 -8.54
CA ASP A 714 -80.89 -11.36 -8.46
C ASP A 714 -82.36 -11.52 -8.11
N THR A 715 -82.71 -11.07 -6.90
CA THR A 715 -84.09 -11.17 -6.40
C THR A 715 -85.00 -10.08 -6.95
N SER A 716 -84.44 -9.01 -7.52
CA SER A 716 -85.23 -7.94 -8.16
C SER A 716 -85.69 -8.31 -9.57
N ALA A 717 -84.84 -8.99 -10.33
CA ALA A 717 -85.17 -9.50 -11.66
C ALA A 717 -85.76 -10.93 -11.65
N ASN A 718 -85.86 -11.55 -10.47
CA ASN A 718 -86.39 -12.90 -10.27
C ASN A 718 -85.69 -13.96 -11.15
N GLN A 719 -84.38 -13.83 -11.31
CA GLN A 719 -83.57 -14.65 -12.23
C GLN A 719 -82.27 -15.13 -11.59
N VAL A 720 -81.72 -16.21 -12.17
CA VAL A 720 -80.38 -16.70 -11.89
C VAL A 720 -79.59 -16.72 -13.20
N VAL A 721 -78.43 -16.04 -13.22
CA VAL A 721 -77.53 -15.99 -14.38
C VAL A 721 -76.26 -16.76 -14.07
N ILE A 722 -75.88 -17.68 -14.96
CA ILE A 722 -74.58 -18.37 -14.95
C ILE A 722 -73.72 -17.79 -16.09
N GLY A 723 -72.60 -17.16 -15.73
CA GLY A 723 -71.82 -16.33 -16.64
C GLY A 723 -72.36 -14.89 -16.70
N SER A 724 -72.30 -14.28 -17.88
CA SER A 724 -72.73 -12.89 -18.10
C SER A 724 -73.99 -12.81 -18.97
N THR A 725 -74.60 -11.63 -19.03
CA THR A 725 -75.81 -11.40 -19.84
C THR A 725 -75.54 -11.36 -21.35
N SER A 726 -74.30 -11.16 -21.79
CA SER A 726 -73.89 -11.18 -23.20
C SER A 726 -73.21 -12.49 -23.63
N ASP A 727 -72.71 -13.26 -22.68
CA ASP A 727 -72.05 -14.55 -22.91
C ASP A 727 -72.29 -15.45 -21.70
N GLY A 728 -73.27 -16.35 -21.80
CA GLY A 728 -73.74 -17.16 -20.68
C GLY A 728 -75.10 -17.83 -20.87
N ILE A 729 -75.62 -18.37 -19.76
CA ILE A 729 -76.92 -19.04 -19.66
C ILE A 729 -77.74 -18.33 -18.59
N THR A 730 -78.93 -17.86 -18.95
CA THR A 730 -79.87 -17.24 -18.02
C THR A 730 -81.05 -18.17 -17.75
N LEU A 731 -81.37 -18.37 -16.47
CA LEU A 731 -82.58 -19.03 -15.97
C LEU A 731 -83.52 -17.96 -15.40
N GLY A 732 -84.55 -17.61 -16.16
CA GLY A 732 -85.57 -16.64 -15.76
C GLY A 732 -86.98 -17.20 -15.92
N ALA A 733 -87.97 -16.36 -15.65
CA ALA A 733 -89.39 -16.73 -15.74
C ALA A 733 -89.83 -17.24 -17.13
N SER A 734 -89.07 -16.93 -18.19
CA SER A 734 -89.36 -17.26 -19.59
C SER A 734 -88.65 -18.51 -20.15
N GLY A 735 -87.82 -19.20 -19.36
CA GLY A 735 -87.04 -20.38 -19.80
C GLY A 735 -85.54 -20.13 -19.96
N LEU A 736 -84.86 -21.00 -20.74
CA LEU A 736 -83.40 -21.00 -20.98
C LEU A 736 -83.02 -20.22 -22.26
N LEU A 737 -81.95 -19.42 -22.20
CA LEU A 737 -81.42 -18.64 -23.34
C LEU A 737 -79.88 -18.76 -23.45
N TYR A 738 -79.35 -18.98 -24.67
CA TYR A 738 -77.91 -19.04 -24.99
C TYR A 738 -77.45 -17.84 -25.82
N VAL A 739 -76.37 -17.17 -25.40
CA VAL A 739 -75.85 -15.96 -26.05
C VAL A 739 -74.32 -16.07 -26.20
N GLY A 740 -73.75 -15.42 -27.23
CA GLY A 740 -72.30 -15.24 -27.36
C GLY A 740 -71.51 -16.48 -27.84
N THR A 741 -70.44 -16.81 -27.12
CA THR A 741 -69.60 -17.99 -27.35
C THR A 741 -70.26 -19.28 -26.90
N GLY A 742 -71.38 -19.20 -26.17
CA GLY A 742 -72.30 -20.30 -25.96
C GLY A 742 -72.92 -20.91 -27.24
N ARG A 743 -72.69 -20.32 -28.44
CA ARG A 743 -73.17 -20.80 -29.75
C ARG A 743 -72.12 -21.64 -30.53
N PRO A 744 -72.49 -22.76 -31.20
CA PRO A 744 -71.55 -23.66 -31.93
C PRO A 744 -71.06 -23.16 -33.34
N SER A 745 -69.90 -23.65 -33.85
CA SER A 745 -69.17 -23.24 -35.10
C SER A 745 -68.72 -24.42 -36.01
N ALA A 746 -68.51 -24.20 -37.34
CA ALA A 746 -68.11 -25.20 -38.38
C ALA A 746 -66.95 -24.75 -39.33
N GLN A 747 -66.11 -25.67 -39.88
CA GLN A 747 -64.88 -25.42 -40.70
C GLN A 747 -64.79 -26.21 -42.04
N ILE A 748 -64.24 -25.62 -43.12
CA ILE A 748 -64.17 -26.16 -44.52
C ILE A 748 -62.76 -25.99 -45.19
N THR A 749 -62.32 -26.95 -46.05
CA THR A 749 -61.04 -26.97 -46.82
C THR A 749 -61.22 -27.45 -48.27
N LEU A 750 -60.58 -26.80 -49.26
CA LEU A 750 -60.59 -27.12 -50.70
C LEU A 750 -59.14 -27.30 -51.25
N SER A 751 -58.80 -28.46 -51.83
CA SER A 751 -57.46 -28.76 -52.39
C SER A 751 -57.39 -28.58 -53.92
N ALA A 752 -56.19 -28.42 -54.48
CA ALA A 752 -55.97 -28.42 -55.93
C ALA A 752 -56.49 -29.75 -56.53
N GLU A 753 -57.25 -29.68 -57.63
CA GLU A 753 -58.10 -30.75 -58.22
C GLU A 753 -59.51 -30.92 -57.59
N TYR A 754 -60.01 -29.93 -56.86
CA TYR A 754 -61.40 -29.91 -56.42
C TYR A 754 -62.38 -30.18 -57.59
N PRO A 755 -63.36 -31.10 -57.45
CA PRO A 755 -64.38 -31.35 -58.48
C PRO A 755 -65.16 -30.06 -58.79
N GLY A 756 -64.84 -29.43 -59.92
CA GLY A 756 -65.39 -28.11 -60.28
C GLY A 756 -64.34 -27.03 -60.54
N ALA A 757 -63.05 -27.34 -60.41
CA ALA A 757 -61.99 -26.44 -60.84
C ALA A 757 -61.88 -26.39 -62.38
N THR A 758 -61.88 -25.20 -62.98
CA THR A 758 -61.72 -25.00 -64.44
C THR A 758 -60.52 -24.11 -64.76
N PHE A 759 -59.70 -24.53 -65.74
CA PHE A 759 -58.52 -23.81 -66.24
C PHE A 759 -58.88 -22.94 -67.45
N THR A 760 -58.56 -21.65 -67.42
CA THR A 760 -58.74 -20.78 -68.60
C THR A 760 -57.49 -19.90 -68.78
N GLY A 761 -56.84 -20.01 -69.95
CA GLY A 761 -55.76 -19.09 -70.30
C GLY A 761 -56.32 -17.71 -70.62
N ASP A 762 -55.64 -16.65 -70.16
CA ASP A 762 -56.05 -15.25 -70.34
C ASP A 762 -55.75 -14.68 -71.75
N GLY A 763 -55.18 -15.50 -72.63
CA GLY A 763 -55.04 -15.26 -74.07
C GLY A 763 -53.80 -14.48 -74.52
N THR A 764 -53.05 -13.82 -73.62
CA THR A 764 -51.98 -12.91 -74.07
C THR A 764 -50.56 -13.32 -73.70
N SER A 765 -50.37 -14.23 -72.73
CA SER A 765 -49.04 -14.70 -72.30
C SER A 765 -49.05 -16.14 -71.75
N ASN A 766 -49.52 -17.10 -72.55
CA ASN A 766 -49.73 -18.50 -72.14
C ASN A 766 -48.89 -19.49 -72.98
N ASN A 767 -47.57 -19.28 -73.07
CA ASN A 767 -46.68 -20.15 -73.84
C ASN A 767 -46.09 -21.31 -73.01
N GLY A 768 -46.08 -21.21 -71.67
CA GLY A 768 -45.74 -22.33 -70.79
C GLY A 768 -46.93 -23.28 -70.56
N SER A 769 -46.68 -24.51 -70.11
CA SER A 769 -47.73 -25.40 -69.56
C SER A 769 -47.84 -25.21 -68.05
N LEU A 770 -49.07 -25.09 -67.56
CA LEU A 770 -49.40 -25.21 -66.14
C LEU A 770 -49.84 -26.66 -65.88
N SER A 771 -49.21 -27.35 -64.94
CA SER A 771 -49.63 -28.67 -64.47
C SER A 771 -50.16 -28.54 -63.05
N SER A 772 -51.24 -29.25 -62.72
CA SER A 772 -51.41 -29.69 -61.34
C SER A 772 -50.42 -30.81 -61.08
N ASP A 773 -49.73 -30.79 -59.94
CA ASP A 773 -48.95 -31.95 -59.50
C ASP A 773 -49.19 -32.22 -58.02
N PHE A 774 -49.11 -33.51 -57.69
CA PHE A 774 -49.36 -34.06 -56.38
C PHE A 774 -48.01 -34.41 -55.75
N CYS A 775 -47.41 -33.41 -55.11
CA CYS A 775 -46.22 -33.60 -54.29
C CYS A 775 -46.61 -33.57 -52.82
N SER A 776 -46.60 -34.74 -52.20
CA SER A 776 -46.96 -34.90 -50.80
C SER A 776 -45.80 -35.57 -50.07
N GLY A 777 -45.39 -35.00 -48.94
CA GLY A 777 -44.40 -35.61 -48.05
C GLY A 777 -44.73 -37.06 -47.67
N SER A 778 -43.76 -37.74 -47.07
CA SER A 778 -43.58 -39.19 -46.82
C SER A 778 -44.77 -40.15 -46.56
N SER A 779 -46.00 -39.68 -46.37
CA SER A 779 -47.19 -40.50 -46.14
C SER A 779 -48.11 -40.68 -47.35
N ARG A 780 -47.86 -39.97 -48.46
CA ARG A 780 -48.76 -39.95 -49.61
C ARG A 780 -47.97 -40.11 -50.93
N LEU A 781 -48.54 -40.89 -51.85
CA LEU A 781 -47.89 -41.34 -53.09
C LEU A 781 -47.49 -40.17 -54.00
N ASN A 782 -46.18 -39.90 -54.10
CA ASN A 782 -45.62 -39.05 -55.15
C ASN A 782 -45.61 -39.84 -56.47
N ILE A 783 -46.48 -39.49 -57.42
CA ILE A 783 -46.53 -40.13 -58.76
C ILE A 783 -45.38 -39.65 -59.66
N ASN A 784 -44.77 -38.50 -59.36
CA ASN A 784 -43.76 -37.88 -60.20
C ASN A 784 -42.47 -37.56 -59.41
N THR A 785 -41.69 -38.59 -59.11
CA THR A 785 -40.47 -38.47 -58.26
C THR A 785 -39.38 -37.56 -58.86
N GLY A 786 -39.44 -37.28 -60.16
CA GLY A 786 -38.50 -36.37 -60.82
C GLY A 786 -38.79 -34.88 -60.61
N VAL A 787 -40.01 -34.51 -60.19
CA VAL A 787 -40.47 -33.10 -60.15
C VAL A 787 -40.63 -32.60 -58.71
N CYS A 788 -40.84 -33.50 -57.75
CA CYS A 788 -41.04 -33.14 -56.34
C CYS A 788 -39.71 -33.05 -55.58
N ALA A 789 -39.37 -31.85 -55.10
CA ALA A 789 -38.30 -31.69 -54.10
C ALA A 789 -38.76 -32.24 -52.73
N ALA A 790 -37.83 -32.73 -51.91
CA ALA A 790 -38.13 -33.34 -50.59
C ALA A 790 -38.84 -32.40 -49.59
N THR A 791 -38.85 -31.10 -49.86
CA THR A 791 -39.46 -30.05 -49.02
C THR A 791 -40.88 -29.67 -49.44
N GLU A 792 -41.46 -30.38 -50.41
CA GLU A 792 -42.76 -30.04 -50.97
C GLU A 792 -43.92 -30.65 -50.14
N THR A 793 -44.81 -29.79 -49.61
CA THR A 793 -45.83 -30.17 -48.61
C THR A 793 -47.27 -29.85 -49.00
N HIS A 794 -47.49 -29.28 -50.19
CA HIS A 794 -48.82 -28.88 -50.65
C HIS A 794 -49.15 -29.52 -52.00
N ASN A 795 -50.45 -29.73 -52.25
CA ASN A 795 -50.93 -29.95 -53.61
C ASN A 795 -51.04 -28.60 -54.30
N TYR A 796 -50.64 -28.51 -55.57
CA TYR A 796 -50.57 -27.21 -56.23
C TYR A 796 -50.77 -27.24 -57.74
N TYR A 797 -51.06 -26.05 -58.26
CA TYR A 797 -50.91 -25.71 -59.68
C TYR A 797 -49.53 -25.07 -59.89
N ALA A 798 -48.74 -25.50 -60.88
CA ALA A 798 -47.38 -24.99 -61.15
C ALA A 798 -47.06 -24.86 -62.64
N TRP A 799 -46.20 -23.90 -62.98
CA TRP A 799 -45.57 -23.82 -64.31
C TRP A 799 -44.54 -24.94 -64.48
N THR A 800 -44.61 -25.71 -65.57
CA THR A 800 -43.72 -26.85 -65.82
C THR A 800 -42.37 -26.47 -66.40
N THR A 801 -42.27 -25.29 -67.01
CA THR A 801 -41.06 -24.77 -67.65
C THR A 801 -40.99 -23.27 -67.44
N THR A 802 -39.80 -22.76 -67.17
CA THR A 802 -39.55 -21.32 -67.24
C THR A 802 -39.64 -20.81 -68.68
N GLN A 803 -40.06 -19.55 -68.85
CA GLN A 803 -40.19 -18.92 -70.18
C GLN A 803 -39.49 -17.56 -70.19
N ALA A 804 -38.96 -17.19 -71.36
CA ALA A 804 -38.26 -15.90 -71.53
C ALA A 804 -39.21 -14.69 -71.45
N SER A 805 -40.53 -14.90 -71.50
CA SER A 805 -41.56 -13.88 -71.25
C SER A 805 -42.35 -14.25 -70.00
N ALA A 806 -42.85 -13.25 -69.26
CA ALA A 806 -43.71 -13.50 -68.09
C ALA A 806 -45.01 -14.21 -68.51
N GLN A 807 -45.52 -15.09 -67.65
CA GLN A 807 -46.70 -15.91 -67.87
C GLN A 807 -47.77 -15.60 -66.80
N ASP A 808 -49.06 -15.57 -67.15
CA ASP A 808 -50.19 -15.31 -66.23
C ASP A 808 -51.33 -16.30 -66.53
N TYR A 809 -51.90 -16.94 -65.48
CA TYR A 809 -52.98 -17.91 -65.60
C TYR A 809 -54.01 -17.77 -64.47
N ASP A 810 -55.31 -17.92 -64.79
CA ASP A 810 -56.41 -17.86 -63.83
C ASP A 810 -57.11 -19.24 -63.66
N VAL A 811 -57.37 -19.65 -62.41
CA VAL A 811 -58.05 -20.90 -62.01
C VAL A 811 -59.28 -20.59 -61.18
N TYR A 812 -60.42 -21.26 -61.38
CA TYR A 812 -61.67 -20.97 -60.65
C TYR A 812 -62.19 -22.20 -59.90
N ALA A 813 -62.52 -22.09 -58.60
CA ALA A 813 -63.10 -23.16 -57.75
C ALA A 813 -64.41 -22.71 -57.06
N ARG A 814 -65.45 -23.56 -56.96
CA ARG A 814 -66.82 -23.15 -56.53
C ARG A 814 -67.35 -23.99 -55.34
N TYR A 815 -68.09 -23.40 -54.39
CA TYR A 815 -68.65 -24.07 -53.18
C TYR A 815 -70.03 -23.51 -52.73
N GLN A 816 -70.96 -24.36 -52.26
CA GLN A 816 -72.30 -23.96 -51.80
C GLN A 816 -72.43 -23.86 -50.27
N LEU A 817 -73.00 -22.77 -49.73
CA LEU A 817 -73.21 -22.59 -48.29
C LEU A 817 -74.44 -23.37 -47.75
N PRO A 818 -74.38 -23.97 -46.53
CA PRO A 818 -75.46 -24.78 -45.96
C PRO A 818 -76.58 -23.96 -45.26
N SER A 819 -77.71 -24.60 -44.95
CA SER A 819 -78.92 -23.95 -44.40
C SER A 819 -78.78 -23.39 -42.97
N ASP A 820 -77.87 -23.96 -42.17
CA ASP A 820 -77.58 -23.56 -40.79
C ASP A 820 -76.54 -22.43 -40.69
N TYR A 821 -76.03 -21.96 -41.83
CA TYR A 821 -75.12 -20.83 -41.90
C TYR A 821 -75.76 -19.55 -41.33
N ASP A 822 -75.11 -18.97 -40.33
CA ASP A 822 -75.45 -17.64 -39.82
C ASP A 822 -74.89 -16.57 -40.75
N THR A 823 -75.77 -15.67 -41.21
CA THR A 823 -75.45 -14.74 -42.30
C THR A 823 -74.31 -13.80 -41.90
N GLY A 824 -73.29 -13.70 -42.75
CA GLY A 824 -72.11 -12.86 -42.47
C GLY A 824 -71.06 -13.49 -41.55
N SER A 825 -71.23 -14.75 -41.12
CA SER A 825 -70.31 -15.41 -40.18
C SER A 825 -69.09 -16.07 -40.83
N LEU A 826 -68.93 -15.97 -42.16
CA LEU A 826 -67.81 -16.60 -42.87
C LEU A 826 -66.50 -15.89 -42.53
N THR A 827 -65.57 -16.64 -41.98
CA THR A 827 -64.28 -16.13 -41.50
C THR A 827 -63.14 -17.05 -41.95
N ASN A 828 -61.90 -16.61 -41.75
CA ASN A 828 -60.69 -17.41 -41.97
C ASN A 828 -60.48 -17.89 -43.41
N LEU A 829 -60.77 -17.09 -44.45
CA LEU A 829 -60.43 -17.44 -45.84
C LEU A 829 -58.91 -17.37 -46.06
N LYS A 830 -58.28 -18.45 -46.52
CA LYS A 830 -56.82 -18.52 -46.72
C LYS A 830 -56.45 -19.18 -48.04
N ILE A 831 -55.30 -18.82 -48.63
CA ILE A 831 -54.67 -19.54 -49.75
C ILE A 831 -53.15 -19.67 -49.55
N TRP A 832 -52.57 -20.76 -50.06
CA TRP A 832 -51.13 -20.98 -50.14
C TRP A 832 -50.53 -20.58 -51.49
N GLY A 833 -49.38 -19.91 -51.48
CA GLY A 833 -48.60 -19.57 -52.67
C GLY A 833 -47.10 -19.81 -52.49
N TRP A 834 -46.40 -20.04 -53.59
CA TRP A 834 -44.96 -20.24 -53.66
C TRP A 834 -44.44 -19.66 -54.96
N GLY A 835 -43.24 -19.08 -54.98
CA GLY A 835 -42.62 -18.63 -56.23
C GLY A 835 -41.14 -18.30 -56.08
N THR A 836 -40.44 -18.12 -57.19
CA THR A 836 -38.98 -17.88 -57.22
C THR A 836 -38.58 -16.40 -57.10
N SER A 837 -39.53 -15.48 -57.32
CA SER A 837 -39.32 -14.04 -57.29
C SER A 837 -40.51 -13.31 -56.65
N THR A 838 -40.29 -12.67 -55.51
CA THR A 838 -41.30 -11.83 -54.84
C THR A 838 -41.68 -10.57 -55.60
N THR A 839 -40.90 -10.16 -56.63
CA THR A 839 -41.15 -8.94 -57.40
C THR A 839 -41.96 -9.20 -58.67
N THR A 840 -41.90 -10.40 -59.22
CA THR A 840 -42.49 -10.71 -60.54
C THR A 840 -43.44 -11.90 -60.53
N ASP A 841 -43.37 -12.76 -59.52
CA ASP A 841 -44.26 -13.91 -59.38
C ASP A 841 -45.44 -13.53 -58.45
N GLN A 842 -46.65 -13.96 -58.82
CA GLN A 842 -47.84 -13.65 -58.04
C GLN A 842 -48.78 -14.84 -57.90
N VAL A 843 -49.31 -15.03 -56.70
CA VAL A 843 -50.41 -15.95 -56.41
C VAL A 843 -51.44 -15.20 -55.60
N THR A 844 -52.65 -15.01 -56.12
CA THR A 844 -53.73 -14.33 -55.40
C THR A 844 -55.03 -15.11 -55.51
N VAL A 845 -55.89 -15.04 -54.49
CA VAL A 845 -57.26 -15.57 -54.55
C VAL A 845 -58.26 -14.44 -54.41
N ALA A 846 -59.26 -14.40 -55.28
CA ALA A 846 -60.41 -13.53 -55.17
C ALA A 846 -61.67 -14.36 -54.93
N MET A 847 -62.43 -14.04 -53.89
CA MET A 847 -63.73 -14.65 -53.62
C MET A 847 -64.83 -13.85 -54.31
N TYR A 848 -65.79 -14.54 -54.88
CA TYR A 848 -67.00 -14.03 -55.51
C TYR A 848 -68.20 -14.75 -54.91
N VAL A 849 -69.34 -14.08 -54.85
CA VAL A 849 -70.64 -14.76 -54.77
C VAL A 849 -71.23 -14.64 -56.16
N ASP A 850 -71.71 -15.74 -56.74
CA ASP A 850 -72.09 -15.74 -58.17
C ASP A 850 -73.21 -14.74 -58.52
N SER A 851 -73.94 -14.24 -57.52
CA SER A 851 -74.95 -13.20 -57.67
C SER A 851 -74.37 -11.78 -57.89
N SER A 852 -73.11 -11.51 -57.53
CA SER A 852 -72.57 -10.13 -57.48
C SER A 852 -71.76 -9.71 -58.70
N GLY A 853 -71.16 -10.64 -59.45
CA GLY A 853 -70.30 -10.34 -60.62
C GLY A 853 -68.96 -9.63 -60.31
N THR A 854 -68.79 -9.06 -59.11
CA THR A 854 -67.57 -8.44 -58.58
C THR A 854 -66.98 -9.23 -57.42
N ALA A 855 -65.65 -9.18 -57.27
CA ALA A 855 -64.96 -9.86 -56.18
C ALA A 855 -65.37 -9.27 -54.82
N CYS A 856 -65.79 -10.12 -53.90
CA CYS A 856 -66.05 -9.80 -52.49
C CYS A 856 -64.78 -9.33 -51.80
N SER A 857 -63.70 -10.06 -52.05
CA SER A 857 -62.38 -9.77 -51.51
C SER A 857 -61.33 -10.43 -52.40
N THR A 858 -60.14 -9.85 -52.40
CA THR A 858 -58.95 -10.42 -53.04
C THR A 858 -57.84 -10.46 -52.02
N SER A 859 -57.08 -11.56 -52.02
CA SER A 859 -55.91 -11.68 -51.16
C SER A 859 -54.79 -10.78 -51.65
N GLY A 860 -53.88 -10.44 -50.73
CA GLY A 860 -52.54 -10.03 -51.14
C GLY A 860 -51.81 -11.15 -51.88
N ASN A 861 -50.66 -10.81 -52.46
CA ASN A 861 -49.81 -11.80 -53.12
C ASN A 861 -49.28 -12.83 -52.10
N ALA A 862 -49.59 -14.10 -52.33
CA ALA A 862 -49.09 -15.25 -51.58
C ALA A 862 -47.68 -15.69 -52.01
N VAL A 863 -47.02 -14.96 -52.91
CA VAL A 863 -45.59 -15.07 -53.19
C VAL A 863 -44.84 -13.89 -52.56
N SER A 864 -44.72 -13.91 -51.23
CA SER A 864 -44.00 -12.88 -50.47
C SER A 864 -42.60 -13.31 -50.04
N SER A 865 -42.19 -14.54 -50.34
CA SER A 865 -40.84 -15.06 -50.08
C SER A 865 -40.40 -15.94 -51.24
N ASN A 866 -39.12 -15.84 -51.61
CA ASN A 866 -38.55 -16.68 -52.67
C ASN A 866 -38.47 -18.14 -52.20
N ALA A 867 -38.89 -19.05 -53.06
CA ALA A 867 -38.82 -20.49 -52.93
C ALA A 867 -39.40 -21.08 -51.63
N THR A 868 -40.41 -20.43 -51.02
CA THR A 868 -41.07 -20.89 -49.78
C THR A 868 -42.59 -20.79 -49.89
N TRP A 869 -43.31 -21.75 -49.31
CA TRP A 869 -44.77 -21.69 -49.23
C TRP A 869 -45.20 -20.67 -48.19
N VAL A 870 -46.04 -19.73 -48.62
CA VAL A 870 -46.62 -18.70 -47.75
C VAL A 870 -48.13 -18.78 -47.82
N GLN A 871 -48.77 -18.76 -46.65
CA GLN A 871 -50.22 -18.65 -46.56
C GLN A 871 -50.60 -17.19 -46.40
N VAL A 872 -51.53 -16.72 -47.22
CA VAL A 872 -52.17 -15.42 -47.02
C VAL A 872 -53.58 -15.65 -46.51
N THR A 873 -53.94 -14.96 -45.43
CA THR A 873 -55.31 -14.89 -44.93
C THR A 873 -55.97 -13.63 -45.47
N VAL A 874 -57.17 -13.77 -46.00
CA VAL A 874 -58.01 -12.63 -46.36
C VAL A 874 -58.64 -12.11 -45.06
N ALA A 875 -58.19 -10.94 -44.61
CA ALA A 875 -58.61 -10.37 -43.33
C ALA A 875 -60.13 -10.15 -43.23
N SER A 876 -60.78 -9.84 -44.35
CA SER A 876 -62.24 -9.70 -44.45
C SER A 876 -62.73 -10.46 -45.68
N PRO A 877 -62.91 -11.80 -45.59
CA PRO A 877 -63.25 -12.64 -46.75
C PRO A 877 -64.53 -12.18 -47.45
N LEU A 878 -65.48 -11.70 -46.66
CA LEU A 878 -66.75 -11.25 -47.14
C LEU A 878 -66.69 -9.86 -47.77
N GLY A 879 -65.75 -8.99 -47.36
CA GLY A 879 -65.70 -7.60 -47.83
C GLY A 879 -67.08 -6.95 -47.77
N ALA A 880 -67.63 -6.55 -48.93
CA ALA A 880 -68.98 -6.01 -49.07
C ALA A 880 -70.07 -7.07 -49.34
N CYS A 881 -69.69 -8.32 -49.59
CA CYS A 881 -70.63 -9.41 -49.82
C CYS A 881 -71.27 -9.89 -48.50
N THR A 882 -72.55 -10.20 -48.55
CA THR A 882 -73.29 -10.82 -47.45
C THR A 882 -73.93 -12.10 -47.97
N PRO A 883 -73.14 -13.16 -48.20
CA PRO A 883 -73.71 -14.41 -48.67
C PRO A 883 -74.68 -14.95 -47.62
N VAL A 884 -75.77 -15.52 -48.08
CA VAL A 884 -76.76 -16.17 -47.22
C VAL A 884 -76.65 -17.69 -47.36
N ALA A 885 -77.29 -18.39 -46.43
CA ALA A 885 -77.42 -19.83 -46.49
C ALA A 885 -77.99 -20.28 -47.85
N GLY A 886 -77.29 -21.14 -48.58
CA GLY A 886 -77.64 -21.64 -49.91
C GLY A 886 -76.85 -21.06 -51.09
N ASP A 887 -76.16 -19.92 -50.91
CA ASP A 887 -75.44 -19.24 -52.00
C ASP A 887 -74.21 -20.03 -52.50
N MET A 888 -73.89 -19.89 -53.80
CA MET A 888 -72.64 -20.37 -54.40
C MET A 888 -71.54 -19.31 -54.31
N VAL A 889 -70.41 -19.71 -53.73
CA VAL A 889 -69.19 -18.92 -53.59
C VAL A 889 -68.13 -19.45 -54.56
N THR A 890 -67.46 -18.55 -55.28
CA THR A 890 -66.43 -18.88 -56.27
C THR A 890 -65.09 -18.24 -55.89
N PHE A 891 -64.00 -18.98 -55.98
CA PHE A 891 -62.64 -18.57 -55.70
C PHE A 891 -61.82 -18.55 -56.99
N LYS A 892 -61.42 -17.37 -57.45
CA LYS A 892 -60.53 -17.16 -58.59
C LYS A 892 -59.09 -17.07 -58.09
N VAL A 893 -58.25 -18.03 -58.43
CA VAL A 893 -56.83 -18.08 -58.14
C VAL A 893 -56.04 -17.62 -59.35
N ARG A 894 -55.30 -16.52 -59.23
CA ARG A 894 -54.39 -16.02 -60.27
C ARG A 894 -52.97 -16.46 -59.97
N VAL A 895 -52.25 -16.96 -60.97
CA VAL A 895 -50.87 -17.46 -60.89
C VAL A 895 -50.01 -16.82 -61.99
N VAL A 896 -49.12 -15.92 -61.60
CA VAL A 896 -48.18 -15.20 -62.46
C VAL A 896 -46.77 -15.68 -62.19
N ALA A 897 -46.01 -16.01 -63.24
CA ALA A 897 -44.56 -16.23 -63.15
C ALA A 897 -43.82 -15.22 -64.03
N GLY A 898 -42.83 -14.54 -63.47
CA GLY A 898 -41.95 -13.63 -64.19
C GLY A 898 -41.07 -14.32 -65.24
N GLN A 899 -40.28 -13.53 -65.96
CA GLN A 899 -39.33 -14.09 -66.92
C GLN A 899 -38.35 -15.01 -66.21
N ASN A 900 -38.24 -16.23 -66.73
CA ASN A 900 -37.38 -17.29 -66.22
C ASN A 900 -37.69 -17.76 -64.78
N ASN A 901 -38.92 -17.58 -64.31
CA ASN A 901 -39.33 -17.91 -62.95
C ASN A 901 -40.37 -19.04 -62.87
N TYR A 902 -40.67 -19.48 -61.65
CA TYR A 902 -41.73 -20.42 -61.31
C TYR A 902 -42.66 -19.83 -60.24
N ALA A 903 -43.96 -20.11 -60.35
CA ALA A 903 -44.98 -19.82 -59.33
C ALA A 903 -45.90 -21.03 -59.14
N ARG A 904 -46.40 -21.22 -57.91
CA ARG A 904 -47.28 -22.33 -57.51
C ARG A 904 -48.39 -21.90 -56.54
N ALA A 905 -49.61 -22.42 -56.71
CA ALA A 905 -50.75 -22.11 -55.83
C ALA A 905 -51.37 -23.36 -55.21
N GLY A 906 -51.64 -23.34 -53.90
CA GLY A 906 -52.14 -24.48 -53.11
C GLY A 906 -53.59 -24.38 -52.61
N GLU A 907 -53.89 -24.98 -51.45
CA GLU A 907 -55.25 -25.16 -50.90
C GLU A 907 -55.92 -23.88 -50.37
N ILE A 908 -57.27 -23.90 -50.29
CA ILE A 908 -58.14 -22.83 -49.78
C ILE A 908 -58.92 -23.29 -48.53
N ASN A 909 -59.00 -22.48 -47.45
CA ASN A 909 -59.73 -22.83 -46.20
C ASN A 909 -60.69 -21.71 -45.74
N PHE A 910 -61.81 -22.01 -45.05
CA PHE A 910 -62.69 -21.02 -44.35
C PHE A 910 -63.62 -21.64 -43.25
N SER A 911 -64.35 -20.84 -42.46
CA SER A 911 -65.23 -21.27 -41.31
C SER A 911 -66.50 -20.41 -41.13
N TYR A 912 -67.54 -20.89 -40.41
CA TYR A 912 -68.79 -20.13 -40.11
C TYR A 912 -69.52 -20.53 -38.79
N LYS A 913 -70.45 -19.68 -38.28
CA LYS A 913 -71.28 -19.95 -37.08
C LYS A 913 -72.68 -20.47 -37.41
N ARG A 914 -73.29 -21.24 -36.50
CA ARG A 914 -74.69 -21.68 -36.59
C ARG A 914 -75.65 -20.69 -35.94
N LYS A 915 -76.87 -20.55 -36.49
CA LYS A 915 -77.95 -19.71 -35.95
C LYS A 915 -78.36 -20.15 -34.52
N SER A 916 -78.75 -19.19 -33.66
CA SER A 916 -79.16 -19.41 -32.26
C SER A 916 -80.62 -19.68 -32.03
#